data_AF-A0A8J2SLQ1-F1
#
_entry.id   AF-A0A8J2SLQ1-F1
#
_cell.length_a   1.000
_cell.length_b   1.000
_cell.length_c   1.000
_cell.angle_alpha   90.00
_cell.angle_beta   90.00
_cell.angle_gamma   90.00
#
_symmetry.space_group_name_H-M   'P 1'
#
loop_
_entity.id
_entity.type
_entity.pdbx_description
1 polymer ?
#
loop_
_entity_poly.entity_id
_entity_poly.type
_entity_poly.pdbx_seq_one_letter_code
_entity_poly.pdbx_strand_id
1 'polypeptide(L)'
;MVADTVHTTPLTIKSQAARRGPAPLDLLVAPGAPEHKTQKIEVAAALANIKLRITAAKDEAELTKLCPHAATVVLMTRNGPVTRSDAVLKYVSGLNPATELCGADGFGRGRVDQWLEFGTHELEVAVVAATTHAKNKEVVNRATKDVQQACRTLDAALQKTTYLAGDRVSAADCAVVCVLRAALKNQLIATSKLGPSLLRWYLTCLHAPAFSSILGADAKNDALKALPAGKAPTSKKTAAAKAKASPTAKAVADPRTLFTPTFARSRERLKELLGRGAAAVGATVVVAGWVRTLREAMKGATLFVELNDGSCLASIQVVCGSDSTEGFAAAKACGGAGASLRVEGAVVESPGKGQTIEILAKAITVLGCTRGGPGRTVGAQTYPLAKKYHTLEHLRTHAHLRPRSRVGSAVVRLRNALAFATHEFFQQRGFLYVHTPLITAADCEGAGEQFTVTTLLPPEHDKAPKLPTVDGRVDYSKDFFGRQASLTVSGQLNVETHAVSLADCYTFGPTFRAENSNTSRHLAEFWMIEPEVSFATLADDIALAEDYLKYCVAAALCRCADDLEFFEGSKNEGLRDRLKAIVETPFKRLEYTEAISVLQKEMKAGRAKFENTDVTWGIDLDSEHERYLTEKVYKGPVVLINYPKDIKAFYMKLNADGKTVAAMDILVPRIGEIIGGSQREDSLEVLEERAKSVGLNPEDIKWYGELRQYGSVPHAGFGLGFERLVMLCSGVENIRDVIPFPRTPGNCRF
;
A
#
# COMPACT_ATOMS: atom_id res chain seq x y z
N MET A 1 0.01 -4.55 -62.91
CA MET A 1 0.32 -5.94 -63.30
C MET A 1 0.21 -6.80 -62.06
N VAL A 2 -0.75 -7.74 -62.07
CA VAL A 2 -0.83 -9.02 -61.29
C VAL A 2 -0.69 -8.88 -59.76
N ALA A 3 -1.70 -8.90 -58.89
CA ALA A 3 -2.89 -9.75 -58.72
C ALA A 3 -2.59 -11.26 -58.61
N ASP A 4 -2.50 -11.77 -57.38
CA ASP A 4 -2.88 -13.16 -57.01
C ASP A 4 -3.06 -13.26 -55.48
N THR A 5 -4.31 -13.27 -54.99
CA THR A 5 -5.11 -14.45 -54.58
C THR A 5 -4.63 -15.19 -53.33
N VAL A 6 -5.22 -14.85 -52.17
CA VAL A 6 -5.41 -15.81 -51.07
C VAL A 6 -6.88 -15.82 -50.69
N HIS A 7 -7.51 -16.97 -50.92
CA HIS A 7 -8.91 -17.27 -50.64
C HIS A 7 -9.25 -17.12 -49.17
N THR A 8 -10.23 -16.24 -48.88
CA THR A 8 -11.00 -16.26 -47.64
C THR A 8 -12.16 -17.23 -47.80
N THR A 9 -12.13 -18.37 -47.09
CA THR A 9 -13.33 -19.18 -46.86
C THR A 9 -13.88 -18.83 -45.48
N PRO A 10 -15.05 -18.19 -45.36
CA PRO A 10 -15.65 -17.91 -44.07
C PRO A 10 -16.26 -19.20 -43.53
N LEU A 11 -15.63 -19.82 -42.52
CA LEU A 11 -16.28 -20.87 -41.75
C LEU A 11 -17.39 -20.25 -40.89
N THR A 12 -18.61 -20.35 -41.41
CA THR A 12 -19.84 -20.05 -40.70
C THR A 12 -20.03 -21.09 -39.60
N ILE A 13 -19.86 -20.72 -38.33
CA ILE A 13 -20.37 -21.52 -37.22
C ILE A 13 -21.62 -20.82 -36.69
N LYS A 14 -22.75 -21.52 -36.91
CA LYS A 14 -24.10 -21.14 -36.51
C LYS A 14 -24.17 -20.82 -35.01
N SER A 15 -24.85 -19.73 -34.69
CA SER A 15 -25.32 -19.41 -33.35
C SER A 15 -26.31 -20.48 -32.86
N GLN A 16 -25.99 -21.12 -31.74
CA GLN A 16 -26.97 -21.74 -30.85
C GLN A 16 -26.55 -21.51 -29.40
N ALA A 17 -27.57 -21.27 -28.57
CA ALA A 17 -27.53 -20.63 -27.28
C ALA A 17 -27.09 -21.53 -26.10
N ALA A 18 -26.94 -20.86 -24.95
CA ALA A 18 -27.12 -21.35 -23.57
C ALA A 18 -25.92 -21.94 -22.80
N ARG A 19 -25.61 -21.26 -21.68
CA ARG A 19 -25.06 -21.79 -20.40
C ARG A 19 -24.06 -22.95 -20.50
N ARG A 20 -22.81 -22.68 -20.89
CA ARG A 20 -21.66 -23.55 -20.59
C ARG A 20 -20.48 -22.67 -20.17
N GLY A 21 -19.78 -23.06 -19.10
CA GLY A 21 -18.53 -22.40 -18.68
C GLY A 21 -17.48 -22.40 -19.79
N PRO A 22 -16.36 -21.67 -19.65
CA PRO A 22 -15.35 -21.58 -20.70
C PRO A 22 -14.87 -22.99 -21.10
N ALA A 23 -14.88 -23.27 -22.40
CA ALA A 23 -14.37 -24.50 -22.96
C ALA A 23 -12.88 -24.67 -22.60
N PRO A 24 -12.39 -25.90 -22.34
CA PRO A 24 -10.98 -26.12 -22.09
C PRO A 24 -10.14 -25.71 -23.31
N LEU A 25 -8.93 -25.21 -23.06
CA LEU A 25 -7.97 -24.94 -24.13
C LEU A 25 -7.28 -26.23 -24.53
N ASP A 26 -7.18 -26.48 -25.84
CA ASP A 26 -6.55 -27.67 -26.38
C ASP A 26 -5.04 -27.43 -26.57
N LEU A 27 -4.22 -28.16 -25.80
CA LEU A 27 -2.76 -28.22 -25.92
C LEU A 27 -2.38 -29.50 -26.64
N LEU A 28 -1.88 -29.37 -27.87
CA LEU A 28 -1.33 -30.48 -28.64
C LEU A 28 0.16 -30.66 -28.33
N VAL A 29 0.58 -31.88 -28.04
CA VAL A 29 1.95 -32.21 -27.60
C VAL A 29 2.58 -33.23 -28.54
N ALA A 30 3.79 -32.97 -29.01
CA ALA A 30 4.53 -33.89 -29.88
C ALA A 30 4.85 -35.22 -29.17
N PRO A 31 4.84 -36.35 -29.88
CA PRO A 31 5.36 -37.62 -29.34
C PRO A 31 6.79 -37.47 -28.83
N GLY A 32 7.05 -37.91 -27.61
CA GLY A 32 8.40 -37.85 -27.01
C GLY A 32 8.84 -36.46 -26.53
N ALA A 33 7.95 -35.47 -26.49
CA ALA A 33 8.26 -34.16 -25.90
C ALA A 33 8.71 -34.32 -24.43
N PRO A 34 9.78 -33.65 -23.99
CA PRO A 34 10.25 -33.71 -22.60
C PRO A 34 9.14 -33.31 -21.61
N GLU A 35 8.93 -34.13 -20.58
CA GLU A 35 7.83 -33.95 -19.61
C GLU A 35 7.77 -32.54 -19.02
N HIS A 36 8.93 -31.95 -18.68
CA HIS A 36 9.01 -30.64 -18.04
C HIS A 36 8.44 -29.51 -18.91
N LYS A 37 8.39 -29.69 -20.24
CA LYS A 37 7.81 -28.70 -21.16
C LYS A 37 6.29 -28.62 -21.05
N THR A 38 5.64 -29.75 -20.80
CA THR A 38 4.18 -29.82 -20.60
C THR A 38 3.83 -29.54 -19.14
N GLN A 39 4.57 -30.12 -18.19
CA GLN A 39 4.36 -29.95 -16.75
C GLN A 39 4.36 -28.48 -16.32
N LYS A 40 5.28 -27.64 -16.85
CA LYS A 40 5.28 -26.21 -16.51
C LYS A 40 3.99 -25.51 -16.94
N ILE A 41 3.45 -25.86 -18.12
CA ILE A 41 2.19 -25.32 -18.64
C ILE A 41 1.02 -25.82 -17.80
N GLU A 42 1.01 -27.09 -17.42
CA GLU A 42 -0.02 -27.67 -16.56
C GLU A 42 -0.06 -27.01 -15.18
N VAL A 43 1.12 -26.79 -14.56
CA VAL A 43 1.21 -26.15 -13.25
C VAL A 43 0.69 -24.72 -13.34
N ALA A 44 1.11 -23.97 -14.36
CA ALA A 44 0.59 -22.63 -14.58
C ALA A 44 -0.91 -22.62 -14.89
N ALA A 45 -1.43 -23.57 -15.65
CA ALA A 45 -2.86 -23.69 -15.93
C ALA A 45 -3.64 -23.95 -14.63
N ALA A 46 -3.15 -24.84 -13.77
CA ALA A 46 -3.75 -25.12 -12.47
C ALA A 46 -3.73 -23.89 -11.56
N LEU A 47 -2.61 -23.17 -11.49
CA LEU A 47 -2.49 -21.92 -10.72
C LEU A 47 -3.37 -20.80 -11.29
N ALA A 48 -3.47 -20.69 -12.62
CA ALA A 48 -4.30 -19.73 -13.33
C ALA A 48 -5.80 -20.08 -13.31
N ASN A 49 -6.16 -21.26 -12.80
CA ASN A 49 -7.51 -21.84 -12.86
C ASN A 49 -8.05 -21.96 -14.30
N ILE A 50 -7.17 -22.33 -15.23
CA ILE A 50 -7.47 -22.55 -16.65
C ILE A 50 -7.59 -24.04 -16.91
N LYS A 51 -8.73 -24.47 -17.46
CA LYS A 51 -8.91 -25.86 -17.89
C LYS A 51 -8.12 -26.11 -19.16
N LEU A 52 -7.18 -27.04 -19.10
CA LEU A 52 -6.36 -27.47 -20.22
C LEU A 52 -6.75 -28.90 -20.61
N ARG A 53 -6.96 -29.14 -21.91
CA ARG A 53 -7.07 -30.49 -22.48
C ARG A 53 -5.78 -30.79 -23.23
N ILE A 54 -5.04 -31.79 -22.75
CA ILE A 54 -3.78 -32.20 -23.37
C ILE A 54 -4.07 -33.34 -24.33
N THR A 55 -3.65 -33.19 -25.58
CA THR A 55 -3.81 -34.19 -26.63
C THR A 55 -2.46 -34.52 -27.23
N ALA A 56 -2.15 -35.81 -27.40
CA ALA A 56 -0.95 -36.22 -28.11
C ALA A 56 -1.17 -36.05 -29.63
N ALA A 57 -0.22 -35.41 -30.30
CA ALA A 57 -0.16 -35.44 -31.76
C ALA A 57 0.26 -36.82 -32.27
N LYS A 58 -0.11 -37.13 -33.51
CA LYS A 58 0.29 -38.34 -34.22
C LYS A 58 1.79 -38.34 -34.51
N ASP A 59 2.30 -37.21 -34.94
CA ASP A 59 3.69 -36.97 -35.31
C ASP A 59 4.04 -35.47 -35.21
N GLU A 60 5.32 -35.13 -35.36
CA GLU A 60 5.75 -33.72 -35.42
C GLU A 60 5.20 -32.98 -36.65
N ALA A 61 4.85 -33.71 -37.72
CA ALA A 61 4.29 -33.12 -38.94
C ALA A 61 2.87 -32.54 -38.71
N GLU A 62 2.10 -33.10 -37.78
CA GLU A 62 0.81 -32.55 -37.35
C GLU A 62 0.96 -31.18 -36.68
N LEU A 63 2.01 -30.97 -35.87
CA LEU A 63 2.30 -29.68 -35.26
C LEU A 63 2.77 -28.65 -36.29
N THR A 64 3.67 -29.04 -37.20
CA THR A 64 4.22 -28.12 -38.21
C THR A 64 3.18 -27.68 -39.24
N LYS A 65 2.15 -28.50 -39.51
CA LYS A 65 0.96 -28.11 -40.29
C LYS A 65 0.13 -27.01 -39.60
N LEU A 66 0.05 -27.02 -38.28
CA LEU A 66 -0.67 -25.98 -37.51
C LEU A 66 0.17 -24.71 -37.36
N CYS A 67 1.48 -24.86 -37.16
CA CYS A 67 2.42 -23.73 -37.11
C CYS A 67 3.82 -24.19 -37.55
N PRO A 68 4.41 -23.64 -38.62
CA PRO A 68 5.69 -24.12 -39.19
C PRO A 68 6.88 -24.16 -38.23
N HIS A 69 6.84 -23.38 -37.15
CA HIS A 69 7.92 -23.27 -36.17
C HIS A 69 7.66 -24.06 -34.87
N ALA A 70 6.58 -24.86 -34.83
CA ALA A 70 6.21 -25.68 -33.67
C ALA A 70 7.07 -26.94 -33.58
N ALA A 71 7.81 -27.09 -32.48
CA ALA A 71 8.71 -28.23 -32.28
C ALA A 71 8.29 -29.19 -31.14
N THR A 72 7.41 -28.77 -30.21
CA THR A 72 7.11 -29.60 -29.01
C THR A 72 5.68 -29.47 -28.53
N VAL A 73 5.12 -28.26 -28.51
CA VAL A 73 3.75 -27.99 -28.09
C VAL A 73 3.10 -26.92 -28.96
N VAL A 74 1.78 -27.05 -29.18
CA VAL A 74 0.92 -26.06 -29.84
C VAL A 74 -0.34 -25.89 -29.01
N LEU A 75 -0.59 -24.69 -28.50
CA LEU A 75 -1.84 -24.33 -27.85
C LEU A 75 -2.76 -23.68 -28.89
N MET A 76 -3.95 -24.24 -29.09
CA MET A 76 -4.94 -23.66 -29.98
C MET A 76 -5.73 -22.57 -29.23
N THR A 77 -5.71 -21.36 -29.76
CA THR A 77 -6.46 -20.22 -29.21
C THR A 77 -7.40 -19.63 -30.25
N ARG A 78 -8.36 -18.80 -29.82
CA ARG A 78 -9.29 -18.09 -30.72
C ARG A 78 -8.58 -17.15 -31.71
N ASN A 79 -7.39 -16.67 -31.35
CA ASN A 79 -6.63 -15.70 -32.14
C ASN A 79 -5.52 -16.35 -32.98
N GLY A 80 -5.45 -17.68 -32.98
CA GLY A 80 -4.39 -18.46 -33.65
C GLY A 80 -3.57 -19.32 -32.69
N PRO A 81 -2.68 -20.18 -33.22
CA PRO A 81 -1.86 -21.07 -32.42
C PRO A 81 -0.75 -20.32 -31.67
N VAL A 82 -0.53 -20.68 -30.41
CA VAL A 82 0.66 -20.26 -29.62
C VAL A 82 1.59 -21.46 -29.52
N THR A 83 2.87 -21.26 -29.82
CA THR A 83 3.89 -22.33 -29.84
C THR A 83 5.06 -21.97 -28.94
N ARG A 84 5.96 -22.94 -28.69
CA ARG A 84 7.04 -22.88 -27.69
C ARG A 84 6.49 -22.92 -26.25
N SER A 85 7.05 -23.81 -25.43
CA SER A 85 6.49 -24.09 -24.10
C SER A 85 6.47 -22.86 -23.17
N ASP A 86 7.45 -21.96 -23.23
CA ASP A 86 7.47 -20.76 -22.37
C ASP A 86 6.50 -19.67 -22.84
N ALA A 87 6.28 -19.54 -24.16
CA ALA A 87 5.27 -18.63 -24.67
C ALA A 87 3.85 -19.15 -24.39
N VAL A 88 3.63 -20.47 -24.50
CA VAL A 88 2.38 -21.11 -24.08
C VAL A 88 2.16 -20.94 -22.57
N LEU A 89 3.20 -21.17 -21.75
CA LEU A 89 3.18 -20.94 -20.31
C LEU A 89 2.78 -19.50 -19.96
N LYS A 90 3.45 -18.50 -20.56
CA LYS A 90 3.13 -17.08 -20.37
C LYS A 90 1.70 -16.75 -20.82
N TYR A 91 1.27 -17.28 -21.97
CA TYR A 91 -0.08 -17.08 -22.48
C TYR A 91 -1.12 -17.60 -21.48
N VAL A 92 -1.00 -18.88 -21.08
CA VAL A 92 -1.91 -19.51 -20.11
C VAL A 92 -1.92 -18.78 -18.78
N SER A 93 -0.74 -18.38 -18.29
CA SER A 93 -0.59 -17.59 -17.06
C SER A 93 -1.28 -16.22 -17.17
N GLY A 94 -1.24 -15.58 -18.34
CA GLY A 94 -1.84 -14.29 -18.62
C GLY A 94 -3.35 -14.32 -18.88
N LEU A 95 -3.95 -15.49 -19.11
CA LEU A 95 -5.40 -15.63 -19.28
C LEU A 95 -6.19 -15.32 -18.00
N ASN A 96 -5.54 -15.40 -16.85
CA ASN A 96 -6.09 -14.96 -15.59
C ASN A 96 -5.14 -13.94 -14.90
N PRO A 97 -5.23 -12.65 -15.29
CA PRO A 97 -4.37 -11.61 -14.74
C PRO A 97 -4.47 -11.46 -13.22
N ALA A 98 -5.57 -11.89 -12.61
CA ALA A 98 -5.76 -11.82 -11.15
C ALA A 98 -4.80 -12.72 -10.37
N THR A 99 -4.24 -13.75 -11.02
CA THR A 99 -3.23 -14.62 -10.39
C THR A 99 -1.84 -14.00 -10.37
N GLU A 100 -1.63 -12.94 -11.15
CA GLU A 100 -0.34 -12.23 -11.26
C GLU A 100 0.84 -13.15 -11.59
N LEU A 101 0.59 -14.33 -12.20
CA LEU A 101 1.64 -15.28 -12.59
C LEU A 101 2.64 -14.68 -13.58
N CYS A 102 2.19 -13.74 -14.41
CA CYS A 102 3.06 -12.98 -15.32
C CYS A 102 3.66 -11.72 -14.68
N GLY A 103 3.40 -11.44 -13.40
CA GLY A 103 3.79 -10.21 -12.71
C GLY A 103 2.66 -9.15 -12.68
N ALA A 104 2.53 -8.46 -11.55
CA ALA A 104 1.45 -7.51 -11.27
C ALA A 104 1.58 -6.19 -12.06
N ASP A 105 2.81 -5.72 -12.24
CA ASP A 105 3.14 -4.46 -12.91
C ASP A 105 4.28 -4.64 -13.94
N GLY A 106 4.78 -3.54 -14.50
CA GLY A 106 5.87 -3.59 -15.48
C GLY A 106 7.18 -4.16 -14.92
N PHE A 107 7.48 -3.86 -13.65
CA PHE A 107 8.67 -4.38 -12.98
C PHE A 107 8.55 -5.88 -12.70
N GLY A 108 7.41 -6.31 -12.16
CA GLY A 108 7.10 -7.72 -11.93
C GLY A 108 7.12 -8.53 -13.22
N ARG A 109 6.56 -8.01 -14.33
CA ARG A 109 6.66 -8.62 -15.65
C ARG A 109 8.11 -8.80 -16.10
N GLY A 110 8.93 -7.75 -15.95
CA GLY A 110 10.35 -7.81 -16.27
C GLY A 110 11.11 -8.84 -15.43
N ARG A 111 10.78 -8.98 -14.14
CA ARG A 111 11.35 -9.99 -13.24
C ARG A 111 10.95 -11.42 -13.61
N VAL A 112 9.68 -11.63 -13.98
CA VAL A 112 9.22 -12.94 -14.48
C VAL A 112 9.95 -13.30 -15.77
N ASP A 113 10.06 -12.35 -16.71
CA ASP A 113 10.75 -12.55 -17.97
C ASP A 113 12.25 -12.84 -17.78
N GLN A 114 12.92 -12.10 -16.90
CA GLN A 114 14.32 -12.33 -16.52
C GLN A 114 14.56 -13.79 -16.09
N TRP A 115 13.72 -14.31 -15.19
CA TRP A 115 13.90 -15.67 -14.67
C TRP A 115 13.41 -16.76 -15.61
N LEU A 116 12.44 -16.46 -16.49
CA LEU A 116 12.08 -17.37 -17.58
C LEU A 116 13.23 -17.49 -18.58
N GLU A 117 13.85 -16.38 -18.99
CA GLU A 117 15.02 -16.40 -19.86
C GLU A 117 16.19 -17.13 -19.23
N PHE A 118 16.48 -16.88 -17.95
CA PHE A 118 17.48 -17.64 -17.19
C PHE A 118 17.15 -19.15 -17.19
N GLY A 119 15.92 -19.51 -16.85
CA GLY A 119 15.48 -20.91 -16.81
C GLY A 119 15.63 -21.62 -18.15
N THR A 120 15.32 -20.94 -19.25
CA THR A 120 15.47 -21.48 -20.61
C THR A 120 16.94 -21.61 -21.01
N HIS A 121 17.73 -20.54 -20.88
CA HIS A 121 19.06 -20.46 -21.50
C HIS A 121 20.19 -21.02 -20.63
N GLU A 122 20.07 -20.95 -19.30
CA GLU A 122 21.12 -21.39 -18.39
C GLU A 122 20.85 -22.77 -17.78
N LEU A 123 19.56 -23.15 -17.62
CA LEU A 123 19.19 -24.41 -17.00
C LEU A 123 18.63 -25.43 -18.02
N GLU A 124 17.60 -25.08 -18.78
CA GLU A 124 16.90 -26.02 -19.67
C GLU A 124 17.80 -26.49 -20.82
N VAL A 125 18.58 -25.60 -21.44
CA VAL A 125 19.56 -25.96 -22.49
C VAL A 125 20.56 -27.02 -21.99
N ALA A 126 21.08 -26.87 -20.76
CA ALA A 126 22.00 -27.84 -20.19
C ALA A 126 21.33 -29.20 -19.95
N VAL A 127 20.11 -29.21 -19.38
CA VAL A 127 19.34 -30.45 -19.17
C VAL A 127 19.05 -31.16 -20.49
N VAL A 128 18.66 -30.41 -21.52
CA VAL A 128 18.39 -30.97 -22.87
C VAL A 128 19.66 -31.49 -23.53
N ALA A 129 20.79 -30.80 -23.40
CA ALA A 129 22.06 -31.25 -23.95
C ALA A 129 22.51 -32.58 -23.32
N ALA A 130 22.41 -32.71 -21.99
CA ALA A 130 22.77 -33.93 -21.28
C ALA A 130 21.89 -35.13 -21.66
N THR A 131 20.59 -34.89 -21.87
CA THR A 131 19.62 -35.96 -22.20
C THR A 131 19.69 -36.36 -23.67
N THR A 132 19.82 -35.40 -24.58
CA THR A 132 19.91 -35.67 -26.03
C THR A 132 21.21 -36.36 -26.41
N HIS A 133 22.32 -35.98 -25.76
CA HIS A 133 23.65 -36.54 -26.01
C HIS A 133 24.13 -37.44 -24.88
N ALA A 134 23.23 -38.21 -24.25
CA ALA A 134 23.56 -39.06 -23.09
C ALA A 134 24.72 -40.04 -23.30
N LYS A 135 25.04 -40.41 -24.55
CA LYS A 135 26.18 -41.27 -24.91
C LYS A 135 27.51 -40.51 -25.00
N ASN A 136 27.50 -39.18 -25.15
CA ASN A 136 28.69 -38.34 -25.23
C ASN A 136 29.06 -37.82 -23.83
N LYS A 137 30.03 -38.50 -23.20
CA LYS A 137 30.48 -38.17 -21.84
C LYS A 137 30.98 -36.73 -21.69
N GLU A 138 31.60 -36.16 -22.71
CA GLU A 138 32.11 -34.78 -22.64
C GLU A 138 30.97 -33.76 -22.58
N VAL A 139 29.95 -33.94 -23.42
CA VAL A 139 28.75 -33.08 -23.42
C VAL A 139 27.98 -33.21 -22.11
N VAL A 140 27.80 -34.44 -21.61
CA VAL A 140 27.13 -34.69 -20.33
C VAL A 140 27.89 -34.04 -19.16
N ASN A 141 29.22 -34.16 -19.13
CA ASN A 141 30.04 -33.55 -18.07
C ASN A 141 29.96 -32.02 -18.09
N ARG A 142 29.98 -31.41 -19.28
CA ARG A 142 29.82 -29.96 -19.43
C ARG A 142 28.43 -29.50 -18.98
N ALA A 143 27.38 -30.14 -19.47
CA ALA A 143 26.00 -29.84 -19.08
C ALA A 143 25.77 -30.01 -17.56
N THR A 144 26.39 -31.00 -16.94
CA THR A 144 26.36 -31.21 -15.48
C THR A 144 26.96 -30.01 -14.74
N LYS A 145 28.10 -29.47 -15.20
CA LYS A 145 28.72 -28.28 -14.61
C LYS A 145 27.84 -27.04 -14.78
N ASP A 146 27.21 -26.89 -15.95
CA ASP A 146 26.32 -25.76 -16.24
C ASP A 146 25.07 -25.80 -15.34
N VAL A 147 24.45 -26.97 -15.15
CA VAL A 147 23.35 -27.16 -14.18
C VAL A 147 23.77 -26.78 -12.76
N GLN A 148 24.94 -27.23 -12.32
CA GLN A 148 25.46 -26.89 -10.98
C GLN A 148 25.71 -25.39 -10.82
N GLN A 149 26.18 -24.71 -11.87
CA GLN A 149 26.36 -23.27 -11.86
C GLN A 149 25.01 -22.54 -11.79
N ALA A 150 24.03 -22.95 -12.60
CA ALA A 150 22.69 -22.39 -12.55
C ALA A 150 22.05 -22.56 -11.15
N CYS A 151 22.23 -23.71 -10.51
CA CYS A 151 21.76 -23.94 -9.13
C CYS A 151 22.43 -23.00 -8.10
N ARG A 152 23.73 -22.70 -8.24
CA ARG A 152 24.40 -21.71 -7.38
C ARG A 152 23.83 -20.30 -7.56
N THR A 153 23.57 -19.90 -8.81
CA THR A 153 22.96 -18.60 -9.11
C THR A 153 21.55 -18.49 -8.53
N LEU A 154 20.74 -19.54 -8.65
CA LEU A 154 19.40 -19.58 -8.07
C LEU A 154 19.44 -19.54 -6.53
N ASP A 155 20.33 -20.29 -5.89
CA ASP A 155 20.47 -20.28 -4.42
C ASP A 155 20.83 -18.88 -3.90
N ALA A 156 21.78 -18.21 -4.54
CA ALA A 156 22.17 -16.84 -4.19
C ALA A 156 21.00 -15.86 -4.36
N ALA A 157 20.24 -15.97 -5.44
CA ALA A 157 19.08 -15.11 -5.68
C ALA A 157 17.95 -15.32 -4.64
N LEU A 158 17.76 -16.56 -4.19
CA LEU A 158 16.69 -16.96 -3.27
C LEU A 158 17.02 -16.74 -1.78
N GLN A 159 18.20 -16.18 -1.46
CA GLN A 159 18.56 -15.82 -0.08
C GLN A 159 17.67 -14.71 0.50
N LYS A 160 17.16 -13.82 -0.36
CA LYS A 160 16.42 -12.61 0.05
C LYS A 160 14.95 -12.63 -0.34
N THR A 161 14.50 -13.64 -1.08
CA THR A 161 13.14 -13.70 -1.61
C THR A 161 12.54 -15.09 -1.42
N THR A 162 11.22 -15.13 -1.22
CA THR A 162 10.51 -16.40 -1.07
C THR A 162 10.43 -17.16 -2.40
N TYR A 163 10.16 -16.44 -3.51
CA TYR A 163 10.06 -16.94 -4.89
C TYR A 163 10.96 -16.14 -5.85
N LEU A 164 11.09 -16.58 -7.10
CA LEU A 164 12.03 -15.98 -8.07
C LEU A 164 11.67 -14.54 -8.43
N ALA A 165 10.39 -14.28 -8.72
CA ALA A 165 9.93 -12.99 -9.22
C ALA A 165 9.26 -12.10 -8.14
N GLY A 166 9.27 -12.50 -6.86
CA GLY A 166 8.69 -11.72 -5.75
C GLY A 166 8.23 -12.59 -4.59
N ASP A 167 7.13 -12.17 -3.95
CA ASP A 167 6.61 -12.80 -2.72
C ASP A 167 5.56 -13.91 -2.98
N ARG A 168 5.28 -14.20 -4.24
CA ARG A 168 4.34 -15.26 -4.67
C ARG A 168 4.89 -16.06 -5.85
N VAL A 169 4.34 -17.26 -6.04
CA VAL A 169 4.64 -18.12 -7.20
C VAL A 169 4.31 -17.37 -8.50
N SER A 170 5.24 -17.41 -9.44
CA SER A 170 5.10 -16.85 -10.78
C SER A 170 5.25 -17.91 -11.87
N ALA A 171 5.02 -17.52 -13.13
CA ALA A 171 5.30 -18.36 -14.30
C ALA A 171 6.78 -18.78 -14.34
N ALA A 172 7.71 -17.94 -13.87
CA ALA A 172 9.12 -18.28 -13.77
C ALA A 172 9.35 -19.43 -12.77
N ASP A 173 8.69 -19.40 -11.61
CA ASP A 173 8.77 -20.50 -10.65
C ASP A 173 8.23 -21.81 -11.23
N CYS A 174 7.12 -21.74 -11.97
CA CYS A 174 6.56 -22.91 -12.68
C CYS A 174 7.58 -23.52 -13.65
N ALA A 175 8.24 -22.70 -14.45
CA ALA A 175 9.25 -23.15 -15.39
C ALA A 175 10.48 -23.74 -14.70
N VAL A 176 11.12 -22.97 -13.80
CA VAL A 176 12.40 -23.35 -13.21
C VAL A 176 12.27 -24.58 -12.30
N VAL A 177 11.18 -24.72 -11.53
CA VAL A 177 10.93 -25.92 -10.71
C VAL A 177 10.80 -27.18 -11.57
N CYS A 178 10.09 -27.10 -12.70
CA CYS A 178 9.89 -28.25 -13.59
C CYS A 178 11.20 -28.67 -14.28
N VAL A 179 12.02 -27.71 -14.70
CA VAL A 179 13.33 -27.99 -15.30
C VAL A 179 14.31 -28.51 -14.24
N LEU A 180 14.34 -27.92 -13.03
CA LEU A 180 15.17 -28.41 -11.93
C LEU A 180 14.81 -29.84 -11.53
N ARG A 181 13.51 -30.18 -11.53
CA ARG A 181 13.06 -31.57 -11.33
C ARG A 181 13.62 -32.50 -12.41
N ALA A 182 13.63 -32.08 -13.68
CA ALA A 182 14.23 -32.86 -14.75
C ALA A 182 15.74 -33.04 -14.54
N ALA A 183 16.45 -32.01 -14.09
CA ALA A 183 17.88 -32.12 -13.75
C ALA A 183 18.14 -33.13 -12.61
N LEU A 184 17.31 -33.12 -11.56
CA LEU A 184 17.37 -34.06 -10.44
C LEU A 184 17.07 -35.50 -10.89
N LYS A 185 16.00 -35.71 -11.68
CA LYS A 185 15.63 -37.02 -12.23
C LYS A 185 16.75 -37.62 -13.11
N ASN A 186 17.43 -36.78 -13.90
CA ASN A 186 18.53 -37.19 -14.76
C ASN A 186 19.90 -37.22 -14.04
N GLN A 187 19.92 -37.08 -12.71
CA GLN A 187 21.13 -37.17 -11.88
C GLN A 187 22.23 -36.15 -12.24
N LEU A 188 21.86 -35.01 -12.84
CA LEU A 188 22.79 -33.91 -13.15
C LEU A 188 23.18 -33.12 -11.89
N ILE A 189 22.34 -33.19 -10.86
CA ILE A 189 22.65 -32.70 -9.51
C ILE A 189 21.87 -33.56 -8.51
N ALA A 190 22.45 -33.80 -7.34
CA ALA A 190 21.76 -34.48 -6.24
C ALA A 190 21.02 -33.46 -5.37
N THR A 191 19.88 -33.84 -4.79
CA THR A 191 19.10 -32.93 -3.92
C THR A 191 19.91 -32.44 -2.71
N SER A 192 20.80 -33.27 -2.17
CA SER A 192 21.73 -32.92 -1.08
C SER A 192 22.81 -31.90 -1.46
N LYS A 193 22.95 -31.57 -2.75
CA LYS A 193 23.87 -30.56 -3.28
C LYS A 193 23.17 -29.25 -3.64
N LEU A 194 21.84 -29.16 -3.48
CA LEU A 194 21.14 -27.89 -3.58
C LEU A 194 21.51 -27.03 -2.36
N GLY A 195 21.76 -25.75 -2.60
CA GLY A 195 21.97 -24.79 -1.51
C GLY A 195 20.71 -24.64 -0.64
N PRO A 196 20.85 -24.12 0.59
CA PRO A 196 19.75 -24.10 1.56
C PRO A 196 18.56 -23.26 1.10
N SER A 197 18.80 -22.15 0.41
CA SER A 197 17.75 -21.25 -0.07
C SER A 197 17.02 -21.85 -1.27
N LEU A 198 17.78 -22.48 -2.17
CA LEU A 198 17.23 -23.20 -3.33
C LEU A 198 16.42 -24.41 -2.88
N LEU A 199 16.93 -25.21 -1.93
CA LEU A 199 16.22 -26.36 -1.39
C LEU A 199 14.92 -25.94 -0.68
N ARG A 200 14.99 -24.88 0.14
CA ARG A 200 13.79 -24.28 0.76
C ARG A 200 12.77 -23.90 -0.30
N TRP A 201 13.14 -23.07 -1.27
CA TRP A 201 12.25 -22.63 -2.34
C TRP A 201 11.64 -23.80 -3.12
N TYR A 202 12.47 -24.78 -3.49
CA TYR A 202 12.02 -25.96 -4.23
C TYR A 202 10.97 -26.75 -3.44
N LEU A 203 11.22 -26.98 -2.14
CA LEU A 203 10.27 -27.61 -1.23
C LEU A 203 8.99 -26.78 -1.05
N THR A 204 9.11 -25.46 -0.91
CA THR A 204 7.97 -24.54 -0.83
C THR A 204 7.08 -24.66 -2.05
N CYS A 205 7.65 -24.66 -3.27
CA CYS A 205 6.89 -24.85 -4.50
C CYS A 205 6.24 -26.24 -4.55
N LEU A 206 6.97 -27.31 -4.24
CA LEU A 206 6.42 -28.68 -4.23
C LEU A 206 5.32 -28.90 -3.18
N HIS A 207 5.25 -28.08 -2.13
CA HIS A 207 4.18 -28.13 -1.15
C HIS A 207 2.87 -27.51 -1.65
N ALA A 208 2.91 -26.67 -2.68
CA ALA A 208 1.70 -26.11 -3.26
C ALA A 208 0.88 -27.19 -4.00
N PRO A 209 -0.47 -27.21 -3.85
CA PRO A 209 -1.33 -28.23 -4.46
C PRO A 209 -1.17 -28.36 -5.99
N ALA A 210 -0.97 -27.25 -6.70
CA ALA A 210 -0.78 -27.25 -8.14
C ALA A 210 0.50 -28.02 -8.55
N PHE A 211 1.61 -27.79 -7.86
CA PHE A 211 2.87 -28.51 -8.16
C PHE A 211 2.78 -29.97 -7.74
N SER A 212 2.31 -30.25 -6.52
CA SER A 212 2.26 -31.64 -6.00
C SER A 212 1.34 -32.55 -6.81
N SER A 213 0.21 -32.06 -7.29
CA SER A 213 -0.72 -32.85 -8.11
C SER A 213 -0.15 -33.20 -9.49
N ILE A 214 0.69 -32.33 -10.08
CA ILE A 214 1.23 -32.51 -11.44
C ILE A 214 2.61 -33.17 -11.43
N LEU A 215 3.44 -32.85 -10.44
CA LEU A 215 4.81 -33.37 -10.32
C LEU A 215 4.90 -34.64 -9.46
N GLY A 216 3.83 -35.03 -8.75
CA GLY A 216 3.74 -36.28 -7.98
C GLY A 216 4.46 -36.27 -6.62
N ALA A 217 4.10 -37.23 -5.76
CA ALA A 217 4.59 -37.32 -4.38
C ALA A 217 6.08 -37.70 -4.26
N ASP A 218 6.66 -38.37 -5.26
CA ASP A 218 8.06 -38.81 -5.25
C ASP A 218 9.03 -37.62 -5.21
N ALA A 219 8.71 -36.53 -5.90
CA ALA A 219 9.53 -35.31 -5.90
C ALA A 219 9.63 -34.67 -4.50
N LYS A 220 8.55 -34.78 -3.70
CA LYS A 220 8.50 -34.29 -2.33
C LYS A 220 9.27 -35.20 -1.38
N ASN A 221 9.10 -36.52 -1.52
CA ASN A 221 9.75 -37.52 -0.67
C ASN A 221 11.29 -37.54 -0.85
N ASP A 222 11.78 -37.37 -2.08
CA ASP A 222 13.22 -37.35 -2.34
C ASP A 222 13.89 -36.04 -1.90
N ALA A 223 13.16 -34.93 -1.89
CA ALA A 223 13.64 -33.66 -1.37
C ALA A 223 13.65 -33.63 0.18
N LEU A 224 12.66 -34.24 0.83
CA LEU A 224 12.58 -34.37 2.30
C LEU A 224 13.71 -35.24 2.87
N LYS A 225 14.13 -36.30 2.17
CA LYS A 225 15.26 -37.17 2.58
C LYS A 225 16.62 -36.45 2.59
N ALA A 226 16.75 -35.32 1.91
CA ALA A 226 17.99 -34.56 1.80
C ALA A 226 18.21 -33.55 2.94
N LEU A 227 17.22 -33.36 3.84
CA LEU A 227 17.38 -32.52 5.02
C LEU A 227 18.38 -33.17 6.01
N PRO A 228 19.41 -32.45 6.46
CA PRO A 228 20.34 -32.99 7.45
C PRO A 228 19.60 -33.28 8.77
N ALA A 229 19.90 -34.42 9.40
CA ALA A 229 19.45 -34.75 10.74
C ALA A 229 20.11 -33.82 11.77
N GLY A 230 19.57 -32.62 11.95
CA GLY A 230 20.04 -31.61 12.89
C GLY A 230 19.35 -31.74 14.26
N LYS A 231 20.14 -31.87 15.32
CA LYS A 231 19.71 -31.95 16.74
C LYS A 231 18.78 -30.79 17.12
N ALA A 232 17.60 -31.14 17.62
CA ALA A 232 16.69 -30.20 18.28
C ALA A 232 17.26 -29.75 19.65
N PRO A 233 17.11 -28.47 20.05
CA PRO A 233 17.32 -28.06 21.43
C PRO A 233 16.26 -28.72 22.32
N THR A 234 16.71 -29.38 23.38
CA THR A 234 15.87 -30.06 24.37
C THR A 234 15.09 -29.05 25.22
N SER A 235 13.76 -29.04 25.10
CA SER A 235 12.87 -28.54 26.15
C SER A 235 11.84 -29.62 26.50
N LYS A 236 11.52 -29.69 27.80
CA LYS A 236 10.86 -30.82 28.48
C LYS A 236 9.44 -31.08 27.97
N LYS A 237 9.09 -32.37 27.91
CA LYS A 237 7.77 -32.93 27.62
C LYS A 237 6.67 -32.29 28.47
N THR A 238 5.71 -31.62 27.84
CA THR A 238 4.31 -31.59 28.28
C THR A 238 3.49 -32.42 27.29
N ALA A 239 2.63 -33.27 27.84
CA ALA A 239 1.89 -34.29 27.11
C ALA A 239 0.95 -33.67 26.06
N ALA A 240 1.24 -33.90 24.78
CA ALA A 240 0.35 -33.52 23.69
C ALA A 240 -0.87 -34.46 23.67
N ALA A 241 -2.02 -33.93 24.06
CA ALA A 241 -3.32 -34.47 23.71
C ALA A 241 -3.43 -34.61 22.18
N LYS A 242 -4.06 -35.69 21.71
CA LYS A 242 -4.33 -35.94 20.29
C LYS A 242 -5.12 -34.78 19.68
N ALA A 243 -4.44 -33.87 18.99
CA ALA A 243 -5.09 -32.85 18.16
C ALA A 243 -5.63 -33.52 16.89
N LYS A 244 -6.96 -33.53 16.73
CA LYS A 244 -7.62 -33.79 15.45
C LYS A 244 -7.08 -32.80 14.41
N ALA A 245 -6.76 -33.30 13.23
CA ALA A 245 -6.34 -32.50 12.09
C ALA A 245 -7.32 -31.34 11.87
N SER A 246 -6.81 -30.12 11.95
CA SER A 246 -7.54 -28.89 11.59
C SER A 246 -7.87 -28.93 10.09
N PRO A 247 -9.06 -28.50 9.65
CA PRO A 247 -9.41 -28.51 8.24
C PRO A 247 -8.46 -27.58 7.48
N THR A 248 -7.88 -28.10 6.40
CA THR A 248 -7.12 -27.34 5.40
C THR A 248 -7.86 -26.04 5.06
N ALA A 249 -7.24 -24.89 5.36
CA ALA A 249 -7.77 -23.58 5.03
C ALA A 249 -8.09 -23.52 3.54
N LYS A 250 -9.37 -23.32 3.20
CA LYS A 250 -9.80 -23.10 1.81
C LYS A 250 -9.07 -21.86 1.29
N ALA A 251 -8.56 -21.92 0.06
CA ALA A 251 -8.07 -20.74 -0.63
C ALA A 251 -9.14 -19.63 -0.55
N VAL A 252 -8.77 -18.49 0.02
CA VAL A 252 -9.67 -17.33 0.15
C VAL A 252 -10.02 -16.89 -1.28
N ALA A 253 -11.28 -17.01 -1.67
CA ALA A 253 -11.74 -16.57 -2.98
C ALA A 253 -11.51 -15.06 -3.10
N ASP A 254 -10.79 -14.63 -4.15
CA ASP A 254 -10.67 -13.20 -4.46
C ASP A 254 -12.07 -12.65 -4.75
N PRO A 255 -12.59 -11.66 -4.00
CA PRO A 255 -13.91 -11.11 -4.22
C PRO A 255 -14.15 -10.67 -5.67
N ARG A 256 -13.11 -10.24 -6.39
CA ARG A 256 -13.19 -9.84 -7.81
C ARG A 256 -13.58 -11.00 -8.74
N THR A 257 -13.38 -12.24 -8.32
CA THR A 257 -13.81 -13.43 -9.06
C THR A 257 -15.27 -13.79 -8.81
N LEU A 258 -15.89 -13.19 -7.79
CA LEU A 258 -17.26 -13.48 -7.35
C LEU A 258 -18.30 -12.55 -7.99
N PHE A 259 -17.90 -11.49 -8.70
CA PHE A 259 -18.85 -10.59 -9.37
C PHE A 259 -18.30 -10.05 -10.70
N THR A 260 -19.23 -9.75 -11.63
CA THR A 260 -18.92 -9.00 -12.85
C THR A 260 -19.22 -7.52 -12.58
N PRO A 261 -18.24 -6.59 -12.71
CA PRO A 261 -18.49 -5.18 -12.48
C PRO A 261 -19.52 -4.62 -13.47
N THR A 262 -20.60 -4.04 -12.97
CA THR A 262 -21.60 -3.31 -13.79
C THR A 262 -21.25 -1.84 -13.94
N PHE A 263 -20.46 -1.30 -13.01
CA PHE A 263 -19.97 0.07 -13.07
C PHE A 263 -18.88 0.18 -14.15
N ALA A 264 -19.18 0.94 -15.19
CA ALA A 264 -18.22 1.38 -16.20
C ALA A 264 -18.31 2.90 -16.35
N ARG A 265 -17.16 3.56 -16.49
CA ARG A 265 -17.14 5.00 -16.75
C ARG A 265 -17.47 5.23 -18.22
N SER A 266 -18.34 6.20 -18.51
CA SER A 266 -18.62 6.67 -19.88
C SER A 266 -17.51 7.54 -20.47
N ARG A 267 -16.41 7.68 -19.74
CA ARG A 267 -15.21 8.45 -20.09
C ARG A 267 -13.96 7.75 -19.59
N GLU A 268 -12.85 8.02 -20.24
CA GLU A 268 -11.52 7.67 -19.74
C GLU A 268 -11.07 8.69 -18.68
N ARG A 269 -10.27 8.26 -17.69
CA ARG A 269 -9.61 9.19 -16.78
C ARG A 269 -8.32 9.72 -17.39
N LEU A 270 -7.97 10.97 -17.08
CA LEU A 270 -6.75 11.55 -17.65
C LEU A 270 -5.48 10.80 -17.22
N LYS A 271 -5.43 10.28 -16.00
CA LYS A 271 -4.31 9.43 -15.55
C LYS A 271 -4.10 8.20 -16.45
N GLU A 272 -5.19 7.59 -16.93
CA GLU A 272 -5.12 6.41 -17.82
C GLU A 272 -4.65 6.81 -19.21
N LEU A 273 -5.25 7.88 -19.76
CA LEU A 273 -4.89 8.39 -21.08
C LEU A 273 -3.42 8.84 -21.13
N LEU A 274 -2.99 9.66 -20.18
CA LEU A 274 -1.62 10.17 -20.10
C LEU A 274 -0.62 9.03 -19.84
N GLY A 275 -1.00 8.01 -19.07
CA GLY A 275 -0.18 6.83 -18.85
C GLY A 275 0.08 5.99 -20.10
N ARG A 276 -0.80 6.05 -21.11
CA ARG A 276 -0.56 5.44 -22.44
C ARG A 276 0.41 6.25 -23.30
N GLY A 277 0.56 7.55 -23.04
CA GLY A 277 1.49 8.43 -23.76
C GLY A 277 1.35 8.31 -25.29
N ALA A 278 2.48 8.16 -25.99
CA ALA A 278 2.51 8.04 -27.45
C ALA A 278 1.70 6.85 -27.99
N ALA A 279 1.49 5.78 -27.20
CA ALA A 279 0.68 4.64 -27.62
C ALA A 279 -0.83 4.96 -27.74
N ALA A 280 -1.27 6.13 -27.26
CA ALA A 280 -2.64 6.59 -27.43
C ALA A 280 -2.89 7.32 -28.77
N VAL A 281 -1.85 7.69 -29.52
CA VAL A 281 -1.99 8.44 -30.78
C VAL A 281 -2.85 7.66 -31.79
N GLY A 282 -3.81 8.35 -32.41
CA GLY A 282 -4.79 7.77 -33.33
C GLY A 282 -6.05 7.22 -32.64
N ALA A 283 -6.06 7.08 -31.31
CA ALA A 283 -7.26 6.69 -30.58
C ALA A 283 -8.28 7.85 -30.54
N THR A 284 -9.57 7.50 -30.66
CA THR A 284 -10.67 8.42 -30.31
C THR A 284 -11.05 8.21 -28.86
N VAL A 285 -11.10 9.29 -28.08
CA VAL A 285 -11.34 9.24 -26.63
C VAL A 285 -12.47 10.17 -26.22
N VAL A 286 -13.11 9.81 -25.11
CA VAL A 286 -14.02 10.69 -24.38
C VAL A 286 -13.41 10.97 -23.01
N VAL A 287 -13.14 12.24 -22.75
CA VAL A 287 -12.62 12.71 -21.45
C VAL A 287 -13.55 13.77 -20.85
N ALA A 288 -13.53 13.93 -19.54
CA ALA A 288 -14.23 15.05 -18.90
C ALA A 288 -13.46 15.52 -17.66
N GLY A 289 -13.50 16.82 -17.40
CA GLY A 289 -12.80 17.44 -16.29
C GLY A 289 -13.12 18.92 -16.14
N TRP A 290 -12.30 19.62 -15.38
CA TRP A 290 -12.39 21.06 -15.17
C TRP A 290 -11.27 21.79 -15.92
N VAL A 291 -11.63 22.93 -16.49
CA VAL A 291 -10.71 23.82 -17.17
C VAL A 291 -9.73 24.42 -16.15
N ARG A 292 -8.44 24.20 -16.38
CA ARG A 292 -7.34 24.90 -15.70
C ARG A 292 -7.08 26.24 -16.34
N THR A 293 -6.97 26.23 -17.67
CA THR A 293 -6.74 27.40 -18.49
C THR A 293 -7.47 27.26 -19.81
N LEU A 294 -7.97 28.37 -20.33
CA LEU A 294 -8.58 28.45 -21.65
C LEU A 294 -7.96 29.66 -22.33
N ARG A 295 -7.33 29.44 -23.49
CA ARG A 295 -6.66 30.49 -24.27
C ARG A 295 -7.24 30.53 -25.67
N GLU A 296 -7.53 31.74 -26.13
CA GLU A 296 -7.93 32.00 -27.50
C GLU A 296 -6.69 32.26 -28.37
N ALA A 297 -6.69 31.72 -29.58
CA ALA A 297 -5.66 31.95 -30.59
C ALA A 297 -6.31 32.24 -31.96
N MET A 298 -5.50 32.68 -32.94
CA MET A 298 -5.96 33.01 -34.29
C MET A 298 -7.20 33.92 -34.31
N LYS A 299 -7.13 35.05 -33.58
CA LYS A 299 -8.25 36.00 -33.41
C LYS A 299 -9.54 35.36 -32.89
N GLY A 300 -9.42 34.29 -32.09
CA GLY A 300 -10.55 33.62 -31.45
C GLY A 300 -11.18 32.48 -32.25
N ALA A 301 -10.54 32.05 -33.35
CA ALA A 301 -10.93 30.89 -34.15
C ALA A 301 -10.45 29.55 -33.57
N THR A 302 -9.46 29.56 -32.68
CA THR A 302 -8.94 28.35 -32.02
C THR A 302 -8.94 28.52 -30.51
N LEU A 303 -9.36 27.48 -29.78
CA LEU A 303 -9.26 27.40 -28.32
C LEU A 303 -8.23 26.35 -27.91
N PHE A 304 -7.34 26.72 -27.00
CA PHE A 304 -6.49 25.79 -26.28
C PHE A 304 -7.00 25.66 -24.85
N VAL A 305 -7.56 24.50 -24.53
CA VAL A 305 -8.11 24.18 -23.22
C VAL A 305 -7.17 23.23 -22.50
N GLU A 306 -6.67 23.65 -21.34
CA GLU A 306 -5.97 22.75 -20.43
C GLU A 306 -7.00 22.12 -19.49
N LEU A 307 -7.23 20.81 -19.63
CA LEU A 307 -8.25 20.07 -18.90
C LEU A 307 -7.62 19.17 -17.84
N ASN A 308 -8.18 19.15 -16.62
CA ASN A 308 -7.75 18.25 -15.55
C ASN A 308 -8.97 17.65 -14.82
N ASP A 309 -8.94 16.37 -14.53
CA ASP A 309 -10.05 15.65 -13.89
C ASP A 309 -9.75 15.23 -12.43
N GLY A 310 -8.61 15.68 -11.88
CA GLY A 310 -8.14 15.36 -10.53
C GLY A 310 -7.51 13.98 -10.37
N SER A 311 -7.56 13.10 -11.38
CA SER A 311 -7.02 11.73 -11.29
C SER A 311 -5.49 11.67 -11.20
N CYS A 312 -4.81 12.70 -11.70
CA CYS A 312 -3.38 12.93 -11.59
C CYS A 312 -3.08 14.44 -11.56
N LEU A 313 -1.82 14.78 -11.31
CA LEU A 313 -1.38 16.18 -11.30
C LEU A 313 -1.37 16.80 -12.70
N ALA A 314 -0.99 16.02 -13.71
CA ALA A 314 -0.88 16.47 -15.10
C ALA A 314 -2.26 16.80 -15.71
N SER A 315 -2.28 17.78 -16.61
CA SER A 315 -3.43 18.16 -17.42
C SER A 315 -3.22 17.66 -18.86
N ILE A 316 -4.31 17.53 -19.62
CA ILE A 316 -4.25 17.31 -21.08
C ILE A 316 -4.59 18.60 -21.83
N GLN A 317 -3.87 18.90 -22.90
CA GLN A 317 -4.26 19.96 -23.83
C GLN A 317 -5.33 19.45 -24.78
N VAL A 318 -6.39 20.24 -24.94
CA VAL A 318 -7.47 20.04 -25.91
C VAL A 318 -7.45 21.23 -26.87
N VAL A 319 -7.40 20.95 -28.17
CA VAL A 319 -7.42 21.94 -29.25
C VAL A 319 -8.80 21.90 -29.90
N CYS A 320 -9.48 23.05 -29.93
CA CYS A 320 -10.79 23.20 -30.57
C CYS A 320 -10.71 24.23 -31.69
N GLY A 321 -11.19 23.89 -32.89
CA GLY A 321 -11.32 24.84 -34.01
C GLY A 321 -12.77 25.31 -34.16
N SER A 322 -12.98 26.57 -34.53
CA SER A 322 -14.33 27.13 -34.72
C SER A 322 -15.16 26.35 -35.74
N ASP A 323 -14.50 25.84 -36.77
CA ASP A 323 -15.16 25.20 -37.92
C ASP A 323 -15.15 23.66 -37.82
N SER A 324 -14.40 23.10 -36.87
CA SER A 324 -14.17 21.65 -36.74
C SER A 324 -14.65 21.04 -35.43
N THR A 325 -15.04 21.86 -34.44
CA THR A 325 -15.48 21.38 -33.12
C THR A 325 -16.95 21.74 -32.86
N GLU A 326 -17.81 20.74 -32.76
CA GLU A 326 -19.19 20.93 -32.31
C GLU A 326 -19.20 21.46 -30.85
N GLY A 327 -19.98 22.50 -30.57
CA GLY A 327 -20.07 23.12 -29.24
C GLY A 327 -19.02 24.20 -28.95
N PHE A 328 -18.21 24.60 -29.94
CA PHE A 328 -17.16 25.61 -29.81
C PHE A 328 -17.63 26.92 -29.17
N ALA A 329 -18.74 27.50 -29.66
CA ALA A 329 -19.25 28.78 -29.16
C ALA A 329 -19.63 28.71 -27.67
N ALA A 330 -20.23 27.60 -27.24
CA ALA A 330 -20.57 27.37 -25.83
C ALA A 330 -19.31 27.23 -24.96
N ALA A 331 -18.30 26.50 -25.44
CA ALA A 331 -17.02 26.36 -24.75
C ALA A 331 -16.29 27.71 -24.62
N LYS A 332 -16.32 28.55 -25.65
CA LYS A 332 -15.77 29.92 -25.60
C LYS A 332 -16.47 30.78 -24.54
N ALA A 333 -17.79 30.64 -24.40
CA ALA A 333 -18.60 31.40 -23.45
C ALA A 333 -18.68 30.77 -22.04
N CYS A 334 -17.97 29.67 -21.74
CA CYS A 334 -18.16 28.91 -20.49
C CYS A 334 -17.55 29.57 -19.24
N GLY A 335 -16.84 30.69 -19.39
CA GLY A 335 -16.19 31.40 -18.29
C GLY A 335 -14.79 30.87 -17.93
N GLY A 336 -14.19 30.02 -18.76
CA GLY A 336 -12.78 29.61 -18.61
C GLY A 336 -12.48 28.78 -17.36
N ALA A 337 -11.46 29.15 -16.59
CA ALA A 337 -10.97 28.38 -15.44
C ALA A 337 -12.08 28.05 -14.44
N GLY A 338 -12.19 26.78 -14.04
CA GLY A 338 -13.22 26.28 -13.13
C GLY A 338 -14.47 25.70 -13.82
N ALA A 339 -14.66 25.94 -15.13
CA ALA A 339 -15.76 25.37 -15.90
C ALA A 339 -15.54 23.86 -16.11
N SER A 340 -16.62 23.09 -16.23
CA SER A 340 -16.57 21.65 -16.48
C SER A 340 -16.95 21.31 -17.91
N LEU A 341 -16.14 20.47 -18.55
CA LEU A 341 -16.27 20.11 -19.96
C LEU A 341 -16.22 18.59 -20.12
N ARG A 342 -17.00 18.07 -21.07
CA ARG A 342 -16.83 16.74 -21.67
C ARG A 342 -16.34 16.93 -23.10
N VAL A 343 -15.29 16.23 -23.48
CA VAL A 343 -14.63 16.35 -24.78
C VAL A 343 -14.59 14.97 -25.44
N GLU A 344 -15.02 14.91 -26.69
CA GLU A 344 -14.78 13.79 -27.59
C GLU A 344 -13.82 14.22 -28.69
N GLY A 345 -12.77 13.45 -28.94
CA GLY A 345 -11.76 13.85 -29.90
C GLY A 345 -10.70 12.79 -30.19
N ALA A 346 -9.89 13.05 -31.21
CA ALA A 346 -8.78 12.20 -31.59
C ALA A 346 -7.51 12.61 -30.82
N VAL A 347 -6.78 11.62 -30.31
CA VAL A 347 -5.47 11.83 -29.69
C VAL A 347 -4.41 11.93 -30.78
N VAL A 348 -3.61 12.99 -30.72
CA VAL A 348 -2.51 13.23 -31.67
C VAL A 348 -1.21 13.48 -30.92
N GLU A 349 -0.09 13.34 -31.61
CA GLU A 349 1.20 13.79 -31.11
C GLU A 349 1.17 15.32 -30.94
N SER A 350 1.62 15.80 -29.78
CA SER A 350 1.57 17.24 -29.53
C SER A 350 2.83 17.92 -30.07
N PRO A 351 2.69 19.06 -30.77
CA PRO A 351 3.83 19.89 -31.16
C PRO A 351 4.39 20.72 -29.98
N GLY A 352 3.76 20.68 -28.81
CA GLY A 352 4.14 21.47 -27.64
C GLY A 352 5.29 20.87 -26.85
N LYS A 353 6.24 21.70 -26.41
CA LYS A 353 7.34 21.27 -25.54
C LYS A 353 6.80 20.86 -24.16
N GLY A 354 7.13 19.64 -23.70
CA GLY A 354 6.75 19.14 -22.38
C GLY A 354 5.41 18.38 -22.31
N GLN A 355 4.81 18.10 -23.47
CA GLN A 355 3.57 17.33 -23.59
C GLN A 355 3.71 16.35 -24.77
N THR A 356 3.49 15.06 -24.53
CA THR A 356 3.66 14.03 -25.58
C THR A 356 2.45 13.93 -26.49
N ILE A 357 1.25 14.17 -25.94
CA ILE A 357 -0.02 14.01 -26.65
C ILE A 357 -0.95 15.19 -26.36
N GLU A 358 -1.87 15.46 -27.29
CA GLU A 358 -3.00 16.37 -27.13
C GLU A 358 -4.25 15.82 -27.82
N ILE A 359 -5.42 16.41 -27.52
CA ILE A 359 -6.69 15.99 -28.10
C ILE A 359 -7.17 17.04 -29.10
N LEU A 360 -7.39 16.63 -30.35
CA LEU A 360 -8.14 17.43 -31.32
C LEU A 360 -9.64 17.18 -31.10
N ALA A 361 -10.34 18.19 -30.58
CA ALA A 361 -11.73 18.06 -30.22
C ALA A 361 -12.64 17.99 -31.46
N LYS A 362 -13.43 16.91 -31.55
CA LYS A 362 -14.53 16.78 -32.50
C LYS A 362 -15.81 17.39 -31.94
N ALA A 363 -16.07 17.14 -30.66
CA ALA A 363 -17.24 17.69 -29.96
C ALA A 363 -16.88 18.06 -28.52
N ILE A 364 -17.46 19.16 -28.05
CA ILE A 364 -17.33 19.63 -26.68
C ILE A 364 -18.70 19.95 -26.07
N THR A 365 -18.95 19.40 -24.89
CA THR A 365 -20.16 19.67 -24.11
C THR A 365 -19.78 20.43 -22.85
N VAL A 366 -20.34 21.63 -22.68
CA VAL A 366 -20.21 22.38 -21.43
C VAL A 366 -21.16 21.78 -20.39
N LEU A 367 -20.60 21.18 -19.35
CA LEU A 367 -21.36 20.60 -18.24
C LEU A 367 -21.71 21.65 -17.19
N GLY A 368 -20.88 22.69 -17.05
CA GLY A 368 -21.11 23.78 -16.12
C GLY A 368 -20.18 24.97 -16.38
N CYS A 369 -20.74 26.18 -16.40
CA CYS A 369 -19.97 27.40 -16.55
C CYS A 369 -19.36 27.85 -15.21
N THR A 370 -18.23 28.56 -15.27
CA THR A 370 -17.71 29.30 -14.11
C THR A 370 -18.58 30.50 -13.84
N ARG A 371 -19.19 30.56 -12.65
CA ARG A 371 -20.09 31.65 -12.23
C ARG A 371 -19.79 32.12 -10.82
N GLY A 372 -20.00 33.41 -10.54
CA GLY A 372 -19.90 33.96 -9.19
C GLY A 372 -20.30 35.44 -9.10
N GLY A 373 -20.17 36.02 -7.90
CA GLY A 373 -20.57 37.40 -7.61
C GLY A 373 -22.09 37.64 -7.61
N PRO A 374 -22.53 38.89 -7.34
CA PRO A 374 -23.92 39.29 -7.44
C PRO A 374 -24.47 39.01 -8.85
N GLY A 375 -25.60 38.33 -8.96
CA GLY A 375 -26.20 37.96 -10.25
C GLY A 375 -25.59 36.73 -10.94
N ARG A 376 -24.62 36.02 -10.32
CA ARG A 376 -23.98 34.79 -10.86
C ARG A 376 -23.40 34.97 -12.26
N THR A 377 -22.64 36.05 -12.45
CA THR A 377 -22.02 36.38 -13.74
C THR A 377 -21.03 35.30 -14.18
N VAL A 378 -20.95 35.05 -15.49
CA VAL A 378 -20.04 34.05 -16.05
C VAL A 378 -18.66 34.68 -16.27
N GLY A 379 -17.61 34.06 -15.74
CA GLY A 379 -16.24 34.53 -15.98
C GLY A 379 -15.19 33.97 -15.03
N ALA A 380 -13.96 33.82 -15.51
CA ALA A 380 -12.87 33.18 -14.77
C ALA A 380 -12.49 33.93 -13.49
N GLN A 381 -12.60 35.27 -13.51
CA GLN A 381 -12.35 36.16 -12.38
C GLN A 381 -13.31 35.94 -11.20
N THR A 382 -14.47 35.34 -11.44
CA THR A 382 -15.45 35.02 -10.39
C THR A 382 -15.05 33.77 -9.59
N TYR A 383 -14.11 32.98 -10.10
CA TYR A 383 -13.62 31.78 -9.44
C TYR A 383 -12.55 32.12 -8.40
N PRO A 384 -12.74 31.77 -7.10
CA PRO A 384 -11.76 32.07 -6.06
C PRO A 384 -10.36 31.50 -6.30
N LEU A 385 -10.27 30.43 -7.10
CA LEU A 385 -9.02 29.78 -7.51
C LEU A 385 -8.68 30.04 -8.99
N ALA A 386 -9.02 31.22 -9.51
CA ALA A 386 -8.58 31.69 -10.82
C ALA A 386 -7.05 31.57 -11.01
N LYS A 387 -6.57 31.62 -12.26
CA LYS A 387 -5.16 31.42 -12.64
C LYS A 387 -4.24 32.55 -12.13
N LYS A 388 -3.97 32.56 -10.83
CA LYS A 388 -3.00 33.40 -10.13
C LYS A 388 -2.35 32.57 -9.02
N TYR A 389 -1.23 33.06 -8.48
CA TYR A 389 -0.64 32.45 -7.29
C TYR A 389 -1.58 32.65 -6.09
N HIS A 390 -1.77 31.58 -5.30
CA HIS A 390 -2.57 31.60 -4.09
C HIS A 390 -1.71 31.08 -2.93
N THR A 391 -1.71 31.78 -1.81
CA THR A 391 -1.05 31.31 -0.59
C THR A 391 -1.82 30.14 0.01
N LEU A 392 -1.17 29.30 0.82
CA LEU A 392 -1.85 28.24 1.57
C LEU A 392 -2.93 28.80 2.49
N GLU A 393 -2.71 29.99 3.07
CA GLU A 393 -3.71 30.70 3.87
C GLU A 393 -4.98 31.05 3.07
N HIS A 394 -4.85 31.61 1.86
CA HIS A 394 -6.00 31.87 0.98
C HIS A 394 -6.72 30.57 0.59
N LEU A 395 -5.99 29.48 0.41
CA LEU A 395 -6.59 28.18 0.13
C LEU A 395 -7.38 27.64 1.34
N ARG A 396 -6.97 27.92 2.59
CA ARG A 396 -7.71 27.53 3.80
C ARG A 396 -9.04 28.27 3.93
N THR A 397 -9.12 29.54 3.53
CA THR A 397 -10.40 30.28 3.53
C THR A 397 -11.40 29.76 2.50
N HIS A 398 -10.93 28.97 1.52
CA HIS A 398 -11.74 28.31 0.49
C HIS A 398 -11.55 26.78 0.52
N ALA A 399 -11.54 26.17 1.70
CA ALA A 399 -11.24 24.73 1.86
C ALA A 399 -12.11 23.82 0.98
N HIS A 400 -13.38 24.16 0.76
CA HIS A 400 -14.31 23.44 -0.13
C HIS A 400 -13.89 23.43 -1.62
N LEU A 401 -13.07 24.38 -2.07
CA LEU A 401 -12.50 24.42 -3.43
C LEU A 401 -11.03 24.01 -3.48
N ARG A 402 -10.33 24.03 -2.33
CA ARG A 402 -8.89 23.72 -2.22
C ARG A 402 -8.45 22.42 -2.90
N PRO A 403 -9.21 21.31 -2.89
CA PRO A 403 -8.86 20.09 -3.63
C PRO A 403 -8.72 20.30 -5.15
N ARG A 404 -9.25 21.40 -5.70
CA ARG A 404 -9.02 21.79 -7.09
C ARG A 404 -7.67 22.48 -7.30
N SER A 405 -6.96 22.96 -6.28
CA SER A 405 -5.59 23.46 -6.46
C SER A 405 -4.60 22.32 -6.71
N ARG A 406 -3.43 22.60 -7.31
CA ARG A 406 -2.39 21.57 -7.52
C ARG A 406 -1.96 20.94 -6.20
N VAL A 407 -1.58 21.77 -5.23
CA VAL A 407 -1.15 21.33 -3.89
C VAL A 407 -2.25 20.58 -3.15
N GLY A 408 -3.48 21.10 -3.10
CA GLY A 408 -4.59 20.43 -2.42
C GLY A 408 -4.93 19.08 -3.05
N SER A 409 -4.93 18.99 -4.38
CA SER A 409 -5.19 17.73 -5.07
C SER A 409 -4.10 16.67 -4.81
N ALA A 410 -2.82 17.09 -4.80
CA ALA A 410 -1.68 16.20 -4.54
C ALA A 410 -1.71 15.68 -3.10
N VAL A 411 -2.01 16.55 -2.14
CA VAL A 411 -2.14 16.15 -0.72
C VAL A 411 -3.27 15.14 -0.54
N VAL A 412 -4.43 15.36 -1.17
CA VAL A 412 -5.57 14.42 -1.06
C VAL A 412 -5.23 13.06 -1.68
N ARG A 413 -4.55 13.02 -2.84
CA ARG A 413 -4.10 11.76 -3.45
C ARG A 413 -3.08 11.03 -2.59
N LEU A 414 -2.10 11.75 -2.02
CA LEU A 414 -1.10 11.20 -1.11
C LEU A 414 -1.76 10.66 0.17
N ARG A 415 -2.64 11.44 0.80
CA ARG A 415 -3.42 11.01 1.98
C ARG A 415 -4.19 9.73 1.70
N ASN A 416 -4.88 9.65 0.56
CA ASN A 416 -5.59 8.43 0.14
C ASN A 416 -4.63 7.23 -0.02
N ALA A 417 -3.48 7.43 -0.66
CA ALA A 417 -2.49 6.36 -0.85
C ALA A 417 -1.92 5.86 0.48
N LEU A 418 -1.66 6.77 1.44
CA LEU A 418 -1.19 6.43 2.78
C LEU A 418 -2.26 5.69 3.58
N ALA A 419 -3.52 6.15 3.56
CA ALA A 419 -4.62 5.45 4.24
C ALA A 419 -4.80 4.02 3.70
N PHE A 420 -4.71 3.85 2.38
CA PHE A 420 -4.74 2.52 1.76
C PHE A 420 -3.54 1.67 2.19
N ALA A 421 -2.33 2.24 2.22
CA ALA A 421 -1.11 1.57 2.68
C ALA A 421 -1.21 1.14 4.15
N THR A 422 -1.82 1.94 5.02
CA THR A 422 -2.08 1.57 6.41
C THR A 422 -2.92 0.30 6.52
N HIS A 423 -4.08 0.28 5.86
CA HIS A 423 -4.95 -0.90 5.89
C HIS A 423 -4.27 -2.12 5.27
N GLU A 424 -3.55 -1.94 4.17
CA GLU A 424 -2.80 -3.01 3.52
C GLU A 424 -1.71 -3.59 4.43
N PHE A 425 -0.92 -2.74 5.09
CA PHE A 425 0.17 -3.16 5.99
C PHE A 425 -0.33 -4.07 7.11
N PHE A 426 -1.38 -3.63 7.81
CA PHE A 426 -1.95 -4.34 8.95
C PHE A 426 -2.71 -5.60 8.51
N GLN A 427 -3.58 -5.50 7.50
CA GLN A 427 -4.38 -6.66 7.05
C GLN A 427 -3.54 -7.76 6.41
N GLN A 428 -2.45 -7.42 5.69
CA GLN A 428 -1.51 -8.43 5.18
C GLN A 428 -0.76 -9.18 6.29
N ARG A 429 -0.71 -8.61 7.51
CA ARG A 429 -0.12 -9.22 8.71
C ARG A 429 -1.15 -9.89 9.62
N GLY A 430 -2.44 -9.92 9.22
CA GLY A 430 -3.50 -10.57 9.97
C GLY A 430 -4.17 -9.71 11.04
N PHE A 431 -3.80 -8.43 11.16
CA PHE A 431 -4.42 -7.52 12.12
C PHE A 431 -5.89 -7.26 11.79
N LEU A 432 -6.73 -7.19 12.82
CA LEU A 432 -8.14 -6.88 12.69
C LEU A 432 -8.40 -5.38 12.88
N TYR A 433 -9.16 -4.80 11.96
CA TYR A 433 -9.57 -3.41 12.06
C TYR A 433 -10.76 -3.28 13.02
N VAL A 434 -10.56 -2.61 14.15
CA VAL A 434 -11.54 -2.41 15.21
C VAL A 434 -11.98 -0.94 15.22
N HIS A 435 -13.30 -0.72 15.24
CA HIS A 435 -13.88 0.62 15.39
C HIS A 435 -14.13 0.89 16.88
N THR A 436 -13.26 1.69 17.49
CA THR A 436 -13.36 2.10 18.89
C THR A 436 -14.39 3.22 19.07
N PRO A 437 -15.02 3.36 20.26
CA PRO A 437 -16.02 4.38 20.50
C PRO A 437 -15.42 5.79 20.46
N LEU A 438 -16.16 6.74 19.89
CA LEU A 438 -15.76 8.16 19.84
C LEU A 438 -16.27 8.95 21.05
N ILE A 439 -17.44 8.59 21.57
CA ILE A 439 -17.98 9.15 22.81
C ILE A 439 -17.52 8.25 23.95
N THR A 440 -16.87 8.82 24.95
CA THR A 440 -16.28 8.11 26.08
C THR A 440 -16.65 8.78 27.40
N ALA A 441 -16.66 7.99 28.47
CA ALA A 441 -16.67 8.48 29.85
C ALA A 441 -15.31 8.25 30.55
N ALA A 442 -14.34 7.70 29.82
CA ALA A 442 -12.99 7.43 30.31
C ALA A 442 -11.99 8.45 29.76
N ASP A 443 -11.06 8.87 30.60
CA ASP A 443 -9.89 9.64 30.18
C ASP A 443 -8.69 8.72 29.98
N CYS A 444 -8.31 8.54 28.71
CA CYS A 444 -7.21 7.65 28.33
C CYS A 444 -5.83 8.24 28.68
N GLU A 445 -5.65 9.55 28.54
CA GLU A 445 -4.34 10.20 28.73
C GLU A 445 -4.20 10.85 30.12
N GLY A 446 -5.32 11.07 30.82
CA GLY A 446 -5.34 11.51 32.23
C GLY A 446 -4.94 12.97 32.47
N ALA A 447 -4.65 13.73 31.42
CA ALA A 447 -4.12 15.09 31.50
C ALA A 447 -4.60 16.05 30.39
N GLY A 448 -5.28 15.54 29.36
CA GLY A 448 -5.71 16.35 28.20
C GLY A 448 -7.09 16.97 28.39
N GLU A 449 -7.27 18.23 27.98
CA GLU A 449 -8.60 18.84 27.91
C GLU A 449 -9.46 18.10 26.88
N GLN A 450 -10.64 17.63 27.29
CA GLN A 450 -11.58 16.90 26.43
C GLN A 450 -12.80 17.75 26.06
N PHE A 451 -13.39 17.50 24.88
CA PHE A 451 -14.66 18.12 24.51
C PHE A 451 -15.82 17.38 25.17
N THR A 452 -16.59 18.05 26.04
CA THR A 452 -17.82 17.49 26.62
C THR A 452 -18.91 17.30 25.55
N VAL A 453 -19.53 16.13 25.54
CA VAL A 453 -20.71 15.81 24.73
C VAL A 453 -21.93 15.78 25.65
N THR A 454 -22.85 16.73 25.47
CA THR A 454 -24.00 16.91 26.37
C THR A 454 -25.28 17.25 25.61
N THR A 455 -26.41 16.84 26.17
CA THR A 455 -27.77 17.24 25.75
C THR A 455 -28.42 18.22 26.73
N LEU A 456 -27.74 18.56 27.83
CA LEU A 456 -28.25 19.46 28.87
C LEU A 456 -28.36 20.93 28.41
N LEU A 457 -27.70 21.29 27.31
CA LEU A 457 -27.77 22.61 26.70
C LEU A 457 -28.87 22.62 25.63
N PRO A 458 -30.08 23.14 25.91
CA PRO A 458 -31.14 23.26 24.92
C PRO A 458 -30.72 24.20 23.77
N PRO A 459 -31.24 23.96 22.54
CA PRO A 459 -30.91 24.77 21.36
C PRO A 459 -31.52 26.19 21.35
N GLU A 460 -32.40 26.56 22.31
CA GLU A 460 -33.05 27.87 22.34
C GLU A 460 -32.24 28.92 23.14
N HIS A 461 -32.02 30.08 22.52
CA HIS A 461 -31.06 31.11 22.94
C HIS A 461 -31.64 32.25 23.80
N ASP A 462 -32.94 32.25 24.10
CA ASP A 462 -33.60 33.41 24.72
C ASP A 462 -33.44 33.48 26.25
N LYS A 463 -32.98 32.40 26.90
CA LYS A 463 -32.62 32.38 28.33
C LYS A 463 -31.39 31.51 28.55
N ALA A 464 -30.53 31.94 29.48
CA ALA A 464 -29.40 31.11 29.91
C ALA A 464 -29.92 29.72 30.31
N PRO A 465 -29.41 28.62 29.72
CA PRO A 465 -29.90 27.29 30.01
C PRO A 465 -29.67 27.00 31.50
N LYS A 466 -30.74 26.71 32.23
CA LYS A 466 -30.64 26.26 33.61
C LYS A 466 -30.19 24.81 33.59
N LEU A 467 -28.89 24.60 33.73
CA LEU A 467 -28.34 23.26 33.90
C LEU A 467 -28.94 22.63 35.17
N PRO A 468 -29.36 21.36 35.13
CA PRO A 468 -29.75 20.65 36.34
C PRO A 468 -28.53 20.58 37.27
N THR A 469 -28.74 20.81 38.56
CA THR A 469 -27.67 20.78 39.55
C THR A 469 -28.01 19.92 40.75
N VAL A 470 -26.99 19.27 41.30
CA VAL A 470 -26.99 18.56 42.58
C VAL A 470 -25.74 19.01 43.34
N ASP A 471 -25.91 19.45 44.59
CA ASP A 471 -24.82 19.98 45.44
C ASP A 471 -23.94 21.07 44.78
N GLY A 472 -24.57 21.94 43.99
CA GLY A 472 -23.88 23.05 43.31
C GLY A 472 -23.05 22.64 42.08
N ARG A 473 -23.09 21.37 41.66
CA ARG A 473 -22.46 20.84 40.44
C ARG A 473 -23.51 20.44 39.42
N VAL A 474 -23.13 20.33 38.15
CA VAL A 474 -24.02 19.83 37.10
C VAL A 474 -24.43 18.39 37.42
N ASP A 475 -25.73 18.12 37.42
CA ASP A 475 -26.29 16.78 37.60
C ASP A 475 -26.27 16.02 36.27
N TYR A 476 -25.14 15.37 35.99
CA TYR A 476 -24.96 14.55 34.79
C TYR A 476 -25.84 13.28 34.78
N SER A 477 -26.50 12.91 35.88
CA SER A 477 -27.49 11.82 35.86
C SER A 477 -28.70 12.14 34.97
N LYS A 478 -28.91 13.43 34.66
CA LYS A 478 -29.93 13.95 33.75
C LYS A 478 -29.45 14.12 32.31
N ASP A 479 -28.17 13.91 32.03
CA ASP A 479 -27.65 13.96 30.65
C ASP A 479 -27.96 12.64 29.92
N PHE A 480 -27.71 12.60 28.60
CA PHE A 480 -28.10 11.49 27.72
C PHE A 480 -27.57 10.12 28.17
N PHE A 481 -26.33 10.06 28.64
CA PHE A 481 -25.68 8.83 29.08
C PHE A 481 -25.80 8.57 30.59
N GLY A 482 -26.53 9.43 31.32
CA GLY A 482 -26.65 9.35 32.79
C GLY A 482 -25.32 9.56 33.54
N ARG A 483 -24.30 10.07 32.85
CA ARG A 483 -22.97 10.46 33.36
C ARG A 483 -22.32 11.45 32.39
N GLN A 484 -21.25 12.10 32.82
CA GLN A 484 -20.47 12.98 31.95
C GLN A 484 -19.85 12.16 30.80
N ALA A 485 -19.97 12.68 29.58
CA ALA A 485 -19.40 12.08 28.39
C ALA A 485 -18.58 13.11 27.62
N SER A 486 -17.56 12.64 26.92
CA SER A 486 -16.60 13.43 26.17
C SER A 486 -16.31 12.80 24.82
N LEU A 487 -15.72 13.57 23.90
CA LEU A 487 -15.06 13.01 22.72
C LEU A 487 -13.69 12.43 23.10
N THR A 488 -13.38 11.25 22.57
CA THR A 488 -12.16 10.52 22.94
C THR A 488 -10.89 11.17 22.43
N VAL A 489 -9.83 11.13 23.26
CA VAL A 489 -8.47 11.52 22.89
C VAL A 489 -7.71 10.38 22.21
N SER A 490 -8.12 9.13 22.44
CA SER A 490 -7.48 7.91 21.94
C SER A 490 -8.42 6.69 22.03
N GLY A 491 -8.33 5.78 21.07
CA GLY A 491 -9.03 4.48 21.11
C GLY A 491 -8.27 3.39 21.88
N GLN A 492 -7.09 3.70 22.44
CA GLN A 492 -6.15 2.70 22.97
C GLN A 492 -6.78 1.75 24.00
N LEU A 493 -7.37 2.28 25.08
CA LEU A 493 -7.93 1.44 26.14
C LEU A 493 -9.01 0.48 25.61
N ASN A 494 -9.75 0.90 24.58
CA ASN A 494 -10.77 0.07 23.95
C ASN A 494 -10.17 -0.96 22.99
N VAL A 495 -9.15 -0.63 22.21
CA VAL A 495 -8.52 -1.61 21.29
C VAL A 495 -7.76 -2.69 22.06
N GLU A 496 -7.23 -2.38 23.25
CA GLU A 496 -6.64 -3.38 24.15
C GLU A 496 -7.60 -4.53 24.47
N THR A 497 -8.89 -4.25 24.72
CA THR A 497 -9.91 -5.30 24.96
C THR A 497 -9.99 -6.32 23.82
N HIS A 498 -9.80 -5.85 22.58
CA HIS A 498 -9.85 -6.70 21.40
C HIS A 498 -8.50 -7.37 21.16
N ALA A 499 -7.39 -6.66 21.34
CA ALA A 499 -6.05 -7.23 21.20
C ALA A 499 -5.86 -8.43 22.14
N VAL A 500 -6.18 -8.29 23.43
CA VAL A 500 -6.04 -9.41 24.40
C VAL A 500 -7.00 -10.57 24.15
N SER A 501 -7.97 -10.40 23.23
CA SER A 501 -8.92 -11.43 22.82
C SER A 501 -8.60 -12.03 21.43
N LEU A 502 -8.01 -11.25 20.52
CA LEU A 502 -7.87 -11.55 19.09
C LEU A 502 -6.40 -11.45 18.61
N ALA A 503 -5.46 -11.29 19.54
CA ALA A 503 -4.04 -11.05 19.37
C ALA A 503 -3.70 -9.66 18.78
N ASP A 504 -3.97 -9.45 17.49
CA ASP A 504 -3.44 -8.32 16.73
C ASP A 504 -4.58 -7.45 16.21
N CYS A 505 -4.73 -6.25 16.75
CA CYS A 505 -5.79 -5.31 16.39
C CYS A 505 -5.23 -3.94 16.04
N TYR A 506 -6.00 -3.15 15.29
CA TYR A 506 -5.72 -1.73 15.12
C TYR A 506 -7.01 -0.94 14.96
N THR A 507 -6.99 0.32 15.40
CA THR A 507 -8.00 1.30 15.03
C THR A 507 -7.40 2.36 14.10
N PHE A 508 -8.29 2.98 13.35
CA PHE A 508 -8.02 4.11 12.46
C PHE A 508 -9.28 4.97 12.50
N GLY A 509 -9.25 6.03 13.30
CA GLY A 509 -10.43 6.83 13.58
C GLY A 509 -10.08 8.25 14.00
N PRO A 510 -11.09 9.14 14.07
CA PRO A 510 -10.89 10.50 14.56
C PRO A 510 -10.70 10.50 16.09
N THR A 511 -9.82 11.38 16.55
CA THR A 511 -9.59 11.71 17.96
C THR A 511 -9.61 13.22 18.14
N PHE A 512 -9.83 13.66 19.37
CA PHE A 512 -10.13 15.05 19.67
C PHE A 512 -9.31 15.55 20.86
N ARG A 513 -8.82 16.79 20.79
CA ARG A 513 -8.15 17.48 21.90
C ARG A 513 -8.71 18.90 22.01
N ALA A 514 -9.17 19.27 23.19
CA ALA A 514 -9.84 20.55 23.44
C ALA A 514 -8.89 21.67 23.88
N GLU A 515 -7.58 21.38 23.97
CA GLU A 515 -6.55 22.36 24.30
C GLU A 515 -6.66 23.62 23.43
N ASN A 516 -6.59 24.79 24.05
CA ASN A 516 -6.60 26.08 23.35
C ASN A 516 -5.24 26.40 22.68
N SER A 517 -4.76 25.49 21.83
CA SER A 517 -3.46 25.56 21.16
C SER A 517 -3.61 25.88 19.67
N ASN A 518 -3.22 27.09 19.27
CA ASN A 518 -3.32 27.55 17.88
C ASN A 518 -1.95 27.60 17.17
N THR A 519 -1.27 26.45 17.08
CA THR A 519 0.06 26.33 16.44
C THR A 519 -0.04 25.79 15.01
N SER A 520 1.06 25.77 14.24
CA SER A 520 1.10 25.11 12.92
C SER A 520 1.02 23.59 12.96
N ARG A 521 1.04 22.97 14.15
CA ARG A 521 1.17 21.52 14.37
C ARG A 521 0.01 20.88 15.13
N HIS A 522 -0.92 21.66 15.67
CA HIS A 522 -2.07 21.15 16.44
C HIS A 522 -3.39 21.31 15.68
N LEU A 523 -4.25 20.31 15.87
CA LEU A 523 -5.65 20.28 15.46
C LEU A 523 -6.49 19.85 16.67
N ALA A 524 -7.72 20.35 16.73
CA ALA A 524 -8.70 19.91 17.72
C ALA A 524 -9.38 18.59 17.33
N GLU A 525 -9.40 18.27 16.04
CA GLU A 525 -9.89 17.01 15.46
C GLU A 525 -8.83 16.51 14.46
N PHE A 526 -8.33 15.31 14.68
CA PHE A 526 -7.31 14.67 13.84
C PHE A 526 -7.56 13.16 13.78
N TRP A 527 -6.84 12.45 12.92
CA TRP A 527 -7.00 11.02 12.76
C TRP A 527 -5.82 10.26 13.36
N MET A 528 -6.12 9.28 14.20
CA MET A 528 -5.14 8.40 14.83
C MET A 528 -5.21 7.00 14.26
N ILE A 529 -4.04 6.37 14.16
CA ILE A 529 -3.87 4.96 13.81
C ILE A 529 -3.20 4.30 14.99
N GLU A 530 -3.90 3.35 15.63
CA GLU A 530 -3.51 2.81 16.92
C GLU A 530 -3.53 1.27 16.88
N PRO A 531 -2.44 0.62 16.46
CA PRO A 531 -2.28 -0.83 16.59
C PRO A 531 -1.97 -1.24 18.02
N GLU A 532 -2.44 -2.43 18.37
CA GLU A 532 -2.21 -3.08 19.66
C GLU A 532 -1.99 -4.58 19.44
N VAL A 533 -0.94 -5.12 20.04
CA VAL A 533 -0.45 -6.48 19.81
C VAL A 533 -0.27 -7.22 21.12
N SER A 534 -0.90 -8.38 21.24
CA SER A 534 -0.73 -9.28 22.38
C SER A 534 0.55 -10.10 22.30
N PHE A 535 1.03 -10.53 23.46
CA PHE A 535 2.29 -11.28 23.62
C PHE A 535 3.52 -10.51 23.13
N ALA A 536 3.44 -9.17 23.15
CA ALA A 536 4.45 -8.26 22.65
C ALA A 536 5.14 -7.49 23.78
N THR A 537 6.42 -7.20 23.55
CA THR A 537 7.25 -6.32 24.37
C THR A 537 7.43 -4.96 23.71
N LEU A 538 8.03 -4.00 24.42
CA LEU A 538 8.42 -2.72 23.82
C LEU A 538 9.32 -2.90 22.58
N ALA A 539 10.18 -3.91 22.56
CA ALA A 539 11.07 -4.15 21.42
C ALA A 539 10.30 -4.59 20.16
N ASP A 540 9.23 -5.36 20.35
CA ASP A 540 8.33 -5.79 19.27
C ASP A 540 7.51 -4.61 18.76
N ASP A 541 7.03 -3.75 19.66
CA ASP A 541 6.29 -2.53 19.35
C ASP A 541 7.13 -1.54 18.51
N ILE A 542 8.38 -1.31 18.91
CA ILE A 542 9.34 -0.49 18.14
C ILE A 542 9.59 -1.08 16.75
N ALA A 543 9.75 -2.40 16.65
CA ALA A 543 9.97 -3.06 15.37
C ALA A 543 8.75 -2.92 14.45
N LEU A 544 7.54 -3.11 14.98
CA LEU A 544 6.29 -2.91 14.24
C LEU A 544 6.12 -1.46 13.79
N ALA A 545 6.41 -0.49 14.67
CA ALA A 545 6.32 0.94 14.38
C ALA A 545 7.31 1.37 13.30
N GLU A 546 8.55 0.89 13.35
CA GLU A 546 9.57 1.13 12.33
C GLU A 546 9.17 0.52 10.98
N ASP A 547 8.74 -0.75 10.96
CA ASP A 547 8.25 -1.43 9.75
C ASP A 547 7.05 -0.72 9.13
N TYR A 548 6.10 -0.30 9.97
CA TYR A 548 4.89 0.40 9.54
C TYR A 548 5.22 1.74 8.90
N LEU A 549 6.04 2.56 9.56
CA LEU A 549 6.43 3.87 9.04
C LEU A 549 7.20 3.73 7.72
N LYS A 550 8.18 2.81 7.66
CA LYS A 550 8.95 2.55 6.44
C LYS A 550 8.06 2.06 5.30
N TYR A 551 7.11 1.18 5.58
CA TYR A 551 6.16 0.70 4.59
C TYR A 551 5.31 1.83 4.00
N CYS A 552 4.73 2.68 4.85
CA CYS A 552 3.93 3.83 4.41
C CYS A 552 4.75 4.81 3.54
N VAL A 553 6.00 5.11 3.95
CA VAL A 553 6.91 5.97 3.18
C VAL A 553 7.28 5.33 1.83
N ALA A 554 7.59 4.03 1.82
CA ALA A 554 7.87 3.30 0.58
C ALA A 554 6.65 3.25 -0.35
N ALA A 555 5.45 3.06 0.20
CA ALA A 555 4.20 3.10 -0.56
C ALA A 555 3.94 4.48 -1.18
N ALA A 556 4.23 5.57 -0.44
CA ALA A 556 4.17 6.93 -0.98
C ALA A 556 5.16 7.12 -2.15
N LEU A 557 6.42 6.71 -1.97
CA LEU A 557 7.47 6.79 -3.00
C LEU A 557 7.08 6.04 -4.28
N CYS A 558 6.46 4.87 -4.15
CA CYS A 558 6.05 4.04 -5.28
C CYS A 558 4.77 4.54 -5.96
N ARG A 559 3.74 4.90 -5.19
CA ARG A 559 2.37 5.14 -5.70
C ARG A 559 2.09 6.60 -6.05
N CYS A 560 2.90 7.53 -5.51
CA CYS A 560 2.69 8.97 -5.60
C CYS A 560 3.88 9.72 -6.22
N ALA A 561 4.68 9.07 -7.09
CA ALA A 561 5.91 9.64 -7.64
C ALA A 561 5.72 11.05 -8.24
N ASP A 562 4.71 11.26 -9.10
CA ASP A 562 4.42 12.56 -9.72
C ASP A 562 4.03 13.64 -8.69
N ASP A 563 3.30 13.25 -7.65
CA ASP A 563 2.88 14.17 -6.58
C ASP A 563 4.08 14.53 -5.69
N LEU A 564 4.95 13.57 -5.37
CA LEU A 564 6.19 13.78 -4.64
C LEU A 564 7.20 14.64 -5.40
N GLU A 565 7.31 14.46 -6.72
CA GLU A 565 8.11 15.33 -7.57
C GLU A 565 7.60 16.78 -7.51
N PHE A 566 6.28 16.97 -7.52
CA PHE A 566 5.70 18.31 -7.34
C PHE A 566 5.97 18.89 -5.95
N PHE A 567 5.95 18.06 -4.89
CA PHE A 567 6.27 18.50 -3.54
C PHE A 567 7.77 18.82 -3.36
N GLU A 568 8.65 18.18 -4.14
CA GLU A 568 10.09 18.46 -4.19
C GLU A 568 10.40 19.71 -5.05
N GLY A 569 9.72 20.81 -4.75
CA GLY A 569 10.06 22.12 -5.31
C GLY A 569 11.24 22.77 -4.59
N SER A 570 11.63 23.98 -5.02
CA SER A 570 12.76 24.74 -4.45
C SER A 570 12.69 25.00 -2.93
N LYS A 571 11.50 24.92 -2.32
CA LYS A 571 11.30 25.08 -0.87
C LYS A 571 11.42 23.78 -0.07
N ASN A 572 11.59 22.64 -0.75
CA ASN A 572 11.61 21.32 -0.14
C ASN A 572 12.54 20.37 -0.91
N GLU A 573 13.65 20.91 -1.43
CA GLU A 573 14.65 20.17 -2.20
C GLU A 573 15.13 18.93 -1.42
N GLY A 574 15.32 17.81 -2.13
CA GLY A 574 15.74 16.54 -1.53
C GLY A 574 14.67 15.84 -0.68
N LEU A 575 13.39 16.17 -0.84
CA LEU A 575 12.29 15.45 -0.17
C LEU A 575 12.36 13.96 -0.44
N ARG A 576 12.44 13.55 -1.71
CA ARG A 576 12.40 12.13 -2.07
C ARG A 576 13.61 11.40 -1.52
N ASP A 577 14.77 12.04 -1.50
CA ASP A 577 15.99 11.43 -0.95
C ASP A 577 15.93 11.31 0.58
N ARG A 578 15.34 12.28 1.28
CA ARG A 578 15.03 12.14 2.72
C ARG A 578 14.08 10.97 2.98
N LEU A 579 13.02 10.83 2.18
CA LEU A 579 12.07 9.73 2.31
C LEU A 579 12.74 8.37 2.05
N LYS A 580 13.58 8.25 1.01
CA LYS A 580 14.39 7.04 0.77
C LYS A 580 15.31 6.73 1.94
N ALA A 581 15.99 7.74 2.49
CA ALA A 581 16.86 7.56 3.65
C ALA A 581 16.11 7.02 4.87
N ILE A 582 14.87 7.46 5.11
CA ILE A 582 14.00 6.90 6.16
C ILE A 582 13.72 5.41 5.92
N VAL A 583 13.48 5.01 4.67
CA VAL A 583 13.22 3.60 4.33
C VAL A 583 14.48 2.75 4.51
N GLU A 584 15.63 3.25 4.07
CA GLU A 584 16.88 2.48 3.95
C GLU A 584 17.69 2.41 5.25
N THR A 585 17.52 3.38 6.15
CA THR A 585 18.36 3.50 7.36
C THR A 585 17.65 2.87 8.58
N PRO A 586 18.32 2.00 9.35
CA PRO A 586 17.81 1.57 10.66
C PRO A 586 17.64 2.76 11.61
N PHE A 587 16.56 2.79 12.38
CA PHE A 587 16.34 3.90 13.31
C PHE A 587 17.27 3.82 14.52
N LYS A 588 17.83 4.97 14.94
CA LYS A 588 18.74 5.01 16.09
C LYS A 588 17.94 4.86 17.39
N ARG A 589 18.11 3.74 18.09
CA ARG A 589 17.55 3.56 19.44
C ARG A 589 18.41 4.28 20.48
N LEU A 590 17.75 5.00 21.38
CA LEU A 590 18.38 5.87 22.37
C LEU A 590 17.55 5.90 23.67
N GLU A 591 18.17 5.62 24.81
CA GLU A 591 17.54 5.78 26.11
C GLU A 591 17.25 7.27 26.38
N TYR A 592 16.10 7.60 26.96
CA TYR A 592 15.77 8.97 27.37
C TYR A 592 16.89 9.60 28.21
N THR A 593 17.43 8.85 29.16
CA THR A 593 18.51 9.30 30.04
C THR A 593 19.79 9.64 29.26
N GLU A 594 20.08 8.88 28.19
CA GLU A 594 21.19 9.18 27.28
C GLU A 594 20.90 10.42 26.44
N ALA A 595 19.66 10.58 25.96
CA ALA A 595 19.23 11.75 25.19
C ALA A 595 19.42 13.06 25.95
N ILE A 596 18.99 13.14 27.22
CA ILE A 596 19.23 14.29 28.10
C ILE A 596 20.73 14.58 28.22
N SER A 597 21.54 13.55 28.46
CA SER A 597 23.00 13.68 28.59
C SER A 597 23.66 14.21 27.32
N VAL A 598 23.20 13.75 26.14
CA VAL A 598 23.66 14.21 24.83
C VAL A 598 23.32 15.69 24.64
N LEU A 599 22.06 16.08 24.87
CA LEU A 599 21.62 17.47 24.72
C LEU A 599 22.39 18.43 25.62
N GLN A 600 22.55 18.08 26.91
CA GLN A 600 23.35 18.87 27.85
C GLN A 600 24.81 19.00 27.41
N LYS A 601 25.40 17.93 26.85
CA LYS A 601 26.77 17.96 26.32
C LYS A 601 26.90 18.88 25.11
N GLU A 602 25.93 18.88 24.20
CA GLU A 602 25.90 19.74 23.02
C GLU A 602 25.71 21.22 23.41
N MET A 603 24.88 21.49 24.42
CA MET A 603 24.72 22.83 25.01
C MET A 603 26.02 23.31 25.68
N LYS A 604 26.62 22.47 26.54
CA LYS A 604 27.88 22.79 27.23
C LYS A 604 29.05 23.02 26.27
N ALA A 605 29.07 22.32 25.14
CA ALA A 605 30.06 22.51 24.09
C ALA A 605 29.79 23.72 23.17
N GLY A 606 28.69 24.47 23.40
CA GLY A 606 28.30 25.63 22.60
C GLY A 606 27.82 25.28 21.18
N ARG A 607 27.52 24.01 20.89
CA ARG A 607 27.03 23.52 19.59
C ARG A 607 25.51 23.56 19.48
N ALA A 608 24.80 23.57 20.60
CA ALA A 608 23.36 23.75 20.69
C ALA A 608 23.02 25.04 21.44
N LYS A 609 22.00 25.76 20.96
CA LYS A 609 21.36 26.88 21.64
C LYS A 609 19.85 26.68 21.50
N PHE A 610 19.21 26.36 22.60
CA PHE A 610 17.77 26.11 22.69
C PHE A 610 17.05 27.31 23.29
N GLU A 611 15.80 27.51 22.92
CA GLU A 611 14.93 28.51 23.57
C GLU A 611 14.62 28.06 25.00
N ASN A 612 14.29 26.79 25.19
CA ASN A 612 14.21 26.17 26.50
C ASN A 612 15.58 25.64 26.93
N THR A 613 16.19 26.30 27.92
CA THR A 613 17.51 25.90 28.43
C THR A 613 17.45 24.88 29.57
N ASP A 614 16.26 24.56 30.10
CA ASP A 614 16.09 23.64 31.22
C ASP A 614 16.06 22.17 30.75
N VAL A 615 17.14 21.72 30.11
CA VAL A 615 17.25 20.33 29.66
C VAL A 615 17.73 19.46 30.83
N THR A 616 16.80 19.05 31.69
CA THR A 616 17.07 18.23 32.89
C THR A 616 16.32 16.89 32.87
N TRP A 617 16.80 15.90 33.61
CA TRP A 617 16.13 14.60 33.67
C TRP A 617 14.77 14.75 34.37
N GLY A 618 13.70 14.30 33.73
CA GLY A 618 12.33 14.42 34.22
C GLY A 618 11.46 15.40 33.42
N ILE A 619 12.04 16.19 32.50
CA ILE A 619 11.23 17.02 31.58
C ILE A 619 10.77 16.22 30.36
N ASP A 620 9.65 16.62 29.79
CA ASP A 620 9.30 16.19 28.44
C ASP A 620 10.13 16.99 27.41
N LEU A 621 10.51 16.36 26.30
CA LEU A 621 11.39 17.01 25.33
C LEU A 621 10.60 17.94 24.42
N ASP A 622 10.93 19.23 24.44
CA ASP A 622 10.42 20.14 23.41
C ASP A 622 10.82 19.73 21.99
N SER A 623 9.99 20.11 21.02
CA SER A 623 10.20 19.82 19.60
C SER A 623 11.56 20.30 19.07
N GLU A 624 12.16 21.34 19.65
CA GLU A 624 13.52 21.77 19.27
C GLU A 624 14.60 20.76 19.69
N HIS A 625 14.45 20.12 20.85
CA HIS A 625 15.36 19.09 21.34
C HIS A 625 15.25 17.83 20.49
N GLU A 626 14.03 17.37 20.21
CA GLU A 626 13.76 16.21 19.35
C GLU A 626 14.37 16.38 17.95
N ARG A 627 14.13 17.56 17.36
CA ARG A 627 14.68 17.90 16.05
C ARG A 627 16.20 18.03 16.08
N TYR A 628 16.79 18.51 17.16
CA TYR A 628 18.24 18.58 17.27
C TYR A 628 18.88 17.18 17.29
N LEU A 629 18.29 16.24 18.02
CA LEU A 629 18.73 14.84 18.02
C LEU A 629 18.69 14.23 16.62
N THR A 630 17.57 14.40 15.92
CA THR A 630 17.37 13.81 14.58
C THR A 630 18.14 14.52 13.46
N GLU A 631 18.26 15.86 13.50
CA GLU A 631 18.84 16.65 12.40
C GLU A 631 20.34 16.93 12.57
N LYS A 632 20.83 17.09 13.81
CA LYS A 632 22.22 17.52 14.09
C LYS A 632 23.08 16.41 14.65
N VAL A 633 22.57 15.63 15.61
CA VAL A 633 23.34 14.58 16.29
C VAL A 633 23.39 13.31 15.45
N TYR A 634 22.23 12.71 15.19
CA TYR A 634 22.15 11.39 14.55
C TYR A 634 21.86 11.44 13.05
N LYS A 635 21.40 12.58 12.52
CA LYS A 635 21.15 12.83 11.09
C LYS A 635 20.21 11.79 10.45
N GLY A 636 19.17 11.40 11.18
CA GLY A 636 18.20 10.40 10.80
C GLY A 636 17.14 10.19 11.89
N PRO A 637 16.20 9.25 11.69
CA PRO A 637 15.19 8.93 12.69
C PRO A 637 15.79 8.36 13.98
N VAL A 638 15.21 8.74 15.12
CA VAL A 638 15.63 8.31 16.46
C VAL A 638 14.41 7.72 17.18
N VAL A 639 14.58 6.58 17.84
CA VAL A 639 13.58 6.02 18.75
C VAL A 639 14.06 6.29 20.17
N LEU A 640 13.41 7.23 20.85
CA LEU A 640 13.63 7.47 22.27
C LEU A 640 12.87 6.44 23.08
N ILE A 641 13.51 5.82 24.08
CA ILE A 641 12.90 4.77 24.90
C ILE A 641 13.08 5.02 26.39
N ASN A 642 12.22 4.40 27.20
CA ASN A 642 12.31 4.38 28.66
C ASN A 642 12.23 5.76 29.33
N TYR A 643 11.11 6.43 29.15
CA TYR A 643 10.84 7.75 29.71
C TYR A 643 10.60 7.72 31.23
N PRO A 644 10.82 8.84 31.95
CA PRO A 644 10.43 8.98 33.35
C PRO A 644 8.93 8.72 33.52
N LYS A 645 8.57 7.96 34.55
CA LYS A 645 7.17 7.55 34.76
C LYS A 645 6.23 8.72 35.04
N ASP A 646 6.74 9.78 35.64
CA ASP A 646 5.94 10.91 36.15
C ASP A 646 5.45 11.84 35.02
N ILE A 647 6.01 11.72 33.81
CA ILE A 647 5.62 12.50 32.62
C ILE A 647 4.93 11.65 31.54
N LYS A 648 4.58 10.41 31.86
CA LYS A 648 3.94 9.47 30.93
C LYS A 648 2.71 8.84 31.57
N ALA A 649 1.81 8.36 30.72
CA ALA A 649 0.50 7.87 31.13
C ALA A 649 0.57 6.65 32.07
N PHE A 650 -0.49 6.48 32.87
CA PHE A 650 -0.59 5.45 33.91
C PHE A 650 -0.54 4.01 33.40
N TYR A 651 -0.97 3.78 32.16
CA TYR A 651 -1.04 2.45 31.53
C TYR A 651 0.31 1.92 31.05
N MET A 652 1.38 2.73 31.06
CA MET A 652 2.69 2.32 30.54
C MET A 652 3.42 1.44 31.56
N LYS A 653 3.95 0.30 31.10
CA LYS A 653 4.62 -0.69 31.96
C LYS A 653 5.77 -0.08 32.76
N LEU A 654 5.79 -0.27 34.07
CA LEU A 654 6.87 0.21 34.94
C LEU A 654 8.14 -0.64 34.72
N ASN A 655 9.26 0.01 34.46
CA ASN A 655 10.55 -0.68 34.33
C ASN A 655 11.07 -1.13 35.70
N ALA A 656 12.00 -2.10 35.68
CA ALA A 656 12.60 -2.67 36.89
C ALA A 656 13.36 -1.66 37.77
N ASP A 657 13.70 -0.48 37.24
CA ASP A 657 14.34 0.60 37.99
C ASP A 657 13.37 1.39 38.89
N GLY A 658 12.05 1.19 38.74
CA GLY A 658 11.00 1.89 39.47
C GLY A 658 10.85 3.39 39.14
N LYS A 659 11.61 3.90 38.15
CA LYS A 659 11.71 5.31 37.78
C LYS A 659 11.23 5.59 36.36
N THR A 660 11.45 4.65 35.45
CA THR A 660 11.09 4.78 34.03
C THR A 660 9.94 3.84 33.66
N VAL A 661 9.30 4.12 32.54
CA VAL A 661 8.29 3.25 31.92
C VAL A 661 8.74 2.80 30.56
N ALA A 662 8.31 1.61 30.13
CA ALA A 662 8.59 1.03 28.82
C ALA A 662 7.83 1.75 27.69
N ALA A 663 8.10 3.04 27.52
CA ALA A 663 7.57 3.92 26.48
C ALA A 663 8.57 4.07 25.34
N MET A 664 8.07 4.41 24.15
CA MET A 664 8.88 4.81 23.01
C MET A 664 8.23 5.97 22.25
N ASP A 665 9.07 6.89 21.77
CA ASP A 665 8.69 7.92 20.82
C ASP A 665 9.61 7.81 19.59
N ILE A 666 9.04 7.67 18.39
CA ILE A 666 9.79 7.75 17.13
C ILE A 666 9.84 9.21 16.69
N LEU A 667 11.04 9.74 16.59
CA LEU A 667 11.34 11.09 16.14
C LEU A 667 11.87 11.06 14.71
N VAL A 668 11.34 11.94 13.85
CA VAL A 668 11.83 12.13 12.49
C VAL A 668 12.24 13.58 12.24
N PRO A 669 13.24 13.81 11.36
CA PRO A 669 13.66 15.17 11.00
C PRO A 669 12.49 16.08 10.58
N ARG A 670 12.56 17.38 10.89
CA ARG A 670 11.56 18.44 10.64
C ARG A 670 10.24 18.32 11.42
N ILE A 671 9.72 17.12 11.62
CA ILE A 671 8.42 16.92 12.29
C ILE A 671 8.61 16.83 13.80
N GLY A 672 9.63 16.12 14.27
CA GLY A 672 9.74 15.69 15.67
C GLY A 672 9.08 14.32 15.84
N GLU A 673 8.39 14.12 16.95
CA GLU A 673 7.59 12.93 17.21
C GLU A 673 6.57 12.63 16.09
N ILE A 674 6.61 11.41 15.57
CA ILE A 674 5.65 10.88 14.57
C ILE A 674 4.81 9.72 15.11
N ILE A 675 5.37 8.94 16.05
CA ILE A 675 4.73 7.80 16.72
C ILE A 675 5.10 7.89 18.20
N GLY A 676 4.11 7.70 19.07
CA GLY A 676 4.32 7.48 20.51
C GLY A 676 3.62 6.18 20.92
N GLY A 677 4.26 5.37 21.76
CA GLY A 677 3.72 4.07 22.18
C GLY A 677 4.39 3.51 23.41
N SER A 678 3.92 2.34 23.86
CA SER A 678 4.50 1.69 25.03
C SER A 678 4.14 0.21 25.07
N GLN A 679 4.94 -0.55 25.82
CA GLN A 679 4.43 -1.75 26.44
C GLN A 679 3.42 -1.38 27.53
N ARG A 680 2.33 -2.12 27.64
CA ARG A 680 1.26 -1.85 28.60
C ARG A 680 1.54 -2.52 29.92
N GLU A 681 1.11 -1.89 31.01
CA GLU A 681 1.21 -2.49 32.34
C GLU A 681 0.28 -3.71 32.41
N ASP A 682 0.85 -4.86 32.74
CA ASP A 682 0.20 -6.18 32.72
C ASP A 682 -0.05 -6.71 34.14
N SER A 683 0.52 -6.07 35.18
CA SER A 683 0.17 -6.28 36.59
C SER A 683 -1.01 -5.38 36.98
N LEU A 684 -2.05 -6.00 37.54
CA LEU A 684 -3.21 -5.28 38.07
C LEU A 684 -2.79 -4.33 39.20
N GLU A 685 -1.95 -4.80 40.11
CA GLU A 685 -1.55 -4.05 41.30
C GLU A 685 -0.79 -2.77 40.92
N VAL A 686 0.17 -2.89 40.00
CA VAL A 686 0.95 -1.74 39.51
C VAL A 686 0.06 -0.78 38.73
N LEU A 687 -0.85 -1.30 37.91
CA LEU A 687 -1.78 -0.48 37.12
C LEU A 687 -2.70 0.35 38.04
N GLU A 688 -3.28 -0.27 39.07
CA GLU A 688 -4.15 0.41 40.05
C GLU A 688 -3.39 1.46 40.86
N GLU A 689 -2.16 1.15 41.29
CA GLU A 689 -1.30 2.11 41.99
C GLU A 689 -0.96 3.31 41.10
N ARG A 690 -0.61 3.05 39.83
CA ARG A 690 -0.31 4.12 38.85
C ARG A 690 -1.53 4.98 38.56
N ALA A 691 -2.69 4.39 38.30
CA ALA A 691 -3.92 5.12 38.07
C ALA A 691 -4.28 6.03 39.25
N LYS A 692 -4.17 5.50 40.48
CA LYS A 692 -4.39 6.29 41.70
C LYS A 692 -3.39 7.43 41.83
N SER A 693 -2.12 7.21 41.49
CA SER A 693 -1.06 8.23 41.61
C SER A 693 -1.28 9.45 40.71
N VAL A 694 -1.96 9.26 39.57
CA VAL A 694 -2.30 10.34 38.62
C VAL A 694 -3.71 10.89 38.82
N GLY A 695 -4.41 10.48 39.89
CA GLY A 695 -5.73 11.02 40.24
C GLY A 695 -6.90 10.42 39.47
N LEU A 696 -6.72 9.30 38.77
CA LEU A 696 -7.83 8.59 38.13
C LEU A 696 -8.71 7.88 39.17
N ASN A 697 -10.02 7.91 38.94
CA ASN A 697 -10.99 7.20 39.76
C ASN A 697 -10.97 5.69 39.41
N PRO A 698 -10.70 4.79 40.38
CA PRO A 698 -10.64 3.35 40.12
C PRO A 698 -11.89 2.75 39.47
N GLU A 699 -13.08 3.28 39.79
CA GLU A 699 -14.34 2.78 39.21
C GLU A 699 -14.44 3.05 37.70
N ASP A 700 -13.84 4.13 37.20
CA ASP A 700 -13.89 4.50 35.78
C ASP A 700 -12.99 3.60 34.90
N ILE A 701 -11.97 2.99 35.51
CA ILE A 701 -11.02 2.08 34.86
C ILE A 701 -11.18 0.62 35.30
N LYS A 702 -12.21 0.30 36.09
CA LYS A 702 -12.42 -1.06 36.62
C LYS A 702 -12.46 -2.12 35.52
N TRP A 703 -13.22 -1.86 34.45
CA TRP A 703 -13.31 -2.73 33.28
C TRP A 703 -11.96 -2.92 32.56
N TYR A 704 -11.09 -1.92 32.64
CA TYR A 704 -9.75 -1.97 32.05
C TYR A 704 -8.78 -2.78 32.93
N GLY A 705 -8.93 -2.70 34.26
CA GLY A 705 -8.25 -3.58 35.21
C GLY A 705 -8.65 -5.05 35.07
N GLU A 706 -9.90 -5.34 34.72
CA GLU A 706 -10.37 -6.72 34.46
C GLU A 706 -9.59 -7.42 33.34
N LEU A 707 -9.03 -6.67 32.38
CA LEU A 707 -8.13 -7.21 31.35
C LEU A 707 -6.87 -7.85 31.96
N ARG A 708 -6.46 -7.41 33.15
CA ARG A 708 -5.30 -7.93 33.90
C ARG A 708 -5.70 -9.05 34.89
N GLN A 709 -6.99 -9.22 35.16
CA GLN A 709 -7.49 -10.28 36.05
C GLN A 709 -7.66 -11.61 35.32
N TYR A 710 -8.22 -11.57 34.11
CA TYR A 710 -8.66 -12.77 33.40
C TYR A 710 -7.64 -13.24 32.36
N GLY A 711 -6.46 -13.64 32.83
CA GLY A 711 -5.39 -14.15 31.97
C GLY A 711 -4.56 -13.07 31.29
N SER A 712 -4.06 -12.12 32.09
CA SER A 712 -3.18 -11.04 31.61
C SER A 712 -2.00 -11.55 30.78
N VAL A 713 -1.60 -10.77 29.79
CA VAL A 713 -0.47 -11.04 28.91
C VAL A 713 0.36 -9.77 28.73
N PRO A 714 1.67 -9.87 28.51
CA PRO A 714 2.44 -8.74 27.98
C PRO A 714 1.85 -8.34 26.63
N HIS A 715 1.58 -7.06 26.45
CA HIS A 715 1.08 -6.50 25.19
C HIS A 715 1.61 -5.08 25.03
N ALA A 716 1.64 -4.61 23.79
CA ALA A 716 2.17 -3.31 23.45
C ALA A 716 1.46 -2.72 22.24
N GLY A 717 1.53 -1.41 22.11
CA GLY A 717 0.98 -0.71 20.97
C GLY A 717 1.44 0.74 20.93
N PHE A 718 1.07 1.40 19.83
CA PHE A 718 1.45 2.78 19.57
C PHE A 718 0.34 3.55 18.90
N GLY A 719 0.43 4.88 18.92
CA GLY A 719 -0.40 5.79 18.15
C GLY A 719 0.42 6.54 17.11
N LEU A 720 -0.07 6.59 15.87
CA LEU A 720 0.43 7.48 14.82
C LEU A 720 -0.61 8.54 14.49
N GLY A 721 -0.22 9.82 14.61
CA GLY A 721 -1.02 10.93 14.09
C GLY A 721 -0.97 10.96 12.56
N PHE A 722 -2.08 10.61 11.91
CA PHE A 722 -2.12 10.42 10.46
C PHE A 722 -1.78 11.69 9.69
N GLU A 723 -2.22 12.86 10.15
CA GLU A 723 -1.83 14.14 9.56
C GLU A 723 -0.31 14.37 9.58
N ARG A 724 0.39 14.00 10.66
CA ARG A 724 1.86 14.14 10.74
C ARG A 724 2.56 13.23 9.71
N LEU A 725 2.02 12.04 9.42
CA LEU A 725 2.55 11.16 8.36
C LEU A 725 2.37 11.76 6.96
N VAL A 726 1.22 12.40 6.71
CA VAL A 726 0.99 13.12 5.45
C VAL A 726 1.94 14.32 5.34
N MET A 727 2.20 15.05 6.43
CA MET A 727 3.20 16.13 6.46
C MET A 727 4.60 15.62 6.16
N LEU A 728 5.01 14.51 6.78
CA LEU A 728 6.31 13.88 6.53
C LEU A 728 6.49 13.57 5.03
N CYS A 729 5.51 12.89 4.43
CA CYS A 729 5.62 12.45 3.04
C CYS A 729 5.48 13.59 2.02
N SER A 730 4.71 14.65 2.32
CA SER A 730 4.53 15.79 1.43
C SER A 730 5.54 16.93 1.65
N GLY A 731 6.18 16.97 2.82
CA GLY A 731 6.97 18.12 3.29
C GLY A 731 6.16 19.40 3.52
N VAL A 732 4.82 19.33 3.55
CA VAL A 732 3.93 20.44 3.90
C VAL A 732 4.06 20.75 5.39
N GLU A 733 4.30 22.02 5.72
CA GLU A 733 4.74 22.42 7.06
C GLU A 733 3.61 22.67 8.06
N ASN A 734 2.38 22.92 7.58
CA ASN A 734 1.24 23.21 8.45
C ASN A 734 0.23 22.08 8.41
N ILE A 735 -0.12 21.56 9.59
CA ILE A 735 -1.04 20.43 9.75
C ILE A 735 -2.44 20.70 9.17
N ARG A 736 -2.85 21.98 9.12
CA ARG A 736 -4.13 22.41 8.53
C ARG A 736 -4.23 22.17 7.03
N ASP A 737 -3.10 21.96 6.37
CA ASP A 737 -3.03 21.76 4.92
C ASP A 737 -3.06 20.29 4.50
N VAL A 738 -2.98 19.36 5.45
CA VAL A 738 -2.95 17.91 5.20
C VAL A 738 -4.24 17.16 5.57
N ILE A 739 -5.22 17.88 6.10
CA ILE A 739 -6.59 17.40 6.37
C ILE A 739 -7.62 18.25 5.59
N PRO A 740 -8.71 17.68 5.04
CA PRO A 740 -9.65 18.41 4.19
C PRO A 740 -10.27 19.67 4.81
N PHE A 741 -10.73 19.57 6.05
CA PHE A 741 -11.40 20.66 6.79
C PHE A 741 -10.85 20.70 8.23
N PRO A 742 -9.76 21.43 8.48
CA PRO A 742 -9.13 21.44 9.80
C PRO A 742 -10.05 22.06 10.86
N ARG A 743 -10.06 21.47 12.07
CA ARG A 743 -10.67 22.05 13.27
C ARG A 743 -9.57 22.59 14.17
N THR A 744 -9.64 23.86 14.54
CA THR A 744 -8.67 24.54 15.42
C THR A 744 -9.39 25.55 16.30
N PRO A 745 -8.76 26.08 17.36
CA PRO A 745 -9.36 27.13 18.18
C PRO A 745 -9.91 28.29 17.33
N GLY A 746 -11.17 28.66 17.55
CA GLY A 746 -11.88 29.70 16.79
C GLY A 746 -12.28 29.33 15.35
N ASN A 747 -12.12 28.08 14.90
CA ASN A 747 -12.43 27.66 13.53
C ASN A 747 -13.12 26.28 13.46
N CYS A 748 -14.42 26.30 13.15
CA CYS A 748 -15.25 25.14 12.83
C CYS A 748 -16.14 25.45 11.59
N ARG A 749 -15.56 26.08 10.55
CA ARG A 749 -16.28 26.38 9.30
C ARG A 749 -16.36 25.13 8.39
N PHE A 750 -17.30 25.17 7.45
CA PHE A 750 -17.62 24.16 6.42
C PHE A 750 -18.40 22.94 6.91
#